data_AF-A0A8H6TIV9-F1
#
_entry.id   AF-A0A8H6TIV9-F1
#
_cell.length_a   1.000
_cell.length_b   1.000
_cell.length_c   1.000
_cell.angle_alpha   90.00
_cell.angle_beta   90.00
_cell.angle_gamma   90.00
#
_symmetry.space_group_name_H-M   'P 1'
#
loop_
_entity.id
_entity.type
_entity.pdbx_description
1 polymer ?
#
loop_
_entity_poly.entity_id
_entity_poly.type
_entity_poly.pdbx_seq_one_letter_code
_entity_poly.pdbx_strand_id
1 'polypeptide(L)'
;MEPEESEFRDLVYDSLANIIQTNVAALTYNALFGQLWRAVCKYTGDPARKAELVNAFSVAVGKIRGADQKAALRQWLEESFDMTEEIEGIIKRHYDEMGSQLELVYLDLDADIQLTRTELLEVSRSCYSGVIKRIARVFTHLKLVEPGVTLAPRQRSLPLSLPANDFFRLLPHLIVPGTMYSSRASALTAVVALTTGVPFLQTIASTFLSTSFKGKWINLNIPENISFDCAQFLLTSPEGVVLTAQERKLYEAMRRYRLLELNLDAPIEAKVPWTPQKSRGPGGVKVQCSRCQVRRSVTIMSHLPGGLCGFCVGTTLSGKRIAELYPQIDDPESCWVQCSAKICRAQYVVERVDSLQRSPRCYYCRNNTPCPALECSICTNRIIVPNLYRSASDKQKYTCPGCLDADWSNKTVVSTETTVRALNQENKVQWLGFTAADNERVFLGKSAFKLMQAFDQSVFGKPITGSSQLTLAGKQVQNVASILWQVEERVGRGEVVLAYCALCFEEKAKSKLMPACGRSGCAQLVDEACLREWYGGNRPGKLLNMAQFTCPFCRRKPTLKTMMRYNAPAASLGSLARAMDDRRFLYAWCLDCGHAQVAYERVCCTEETLPPIENFRCEDCQPPPAETAAPRERRVRPREQQTSTKYLRKLMEGKRACPNSSCGLLIEKVDGCNHMRCVCGTHFCWECGKAVGEGRIYSHMSTEHNSWWEEIE
;
A
#
# COMPACT_ATOMS: atom_id res chain seq x y z
N MET A 1 5.19 -7.66 -46.85
CA MET A 1 4.44 -8.88 -46.51
C MET A 1 3.29 -8.94 -47.48
N GLU A 2 3.14 -10.07 -48.18
CA GLU A 2 2.01 -10.28 -49.07
C GLU A 2 0.70 -10.28 -48.24
N PRO A 3 -0.41 -9.73 -48.75
CA PRO A 3 -1.68 -9.63 -48.02
C PRO A 3 -2.19 -10.98 -47.51
N GLU A 4 -2.00 -12.04 -48.30
CA GLU A 4 -2.46 -13.41 -48.01
C GLU A 4 -1.78 -14.03 -46.77
N GLU A 5 -0.51 -13.71 -46.53
CA GLU A 5 0.19 -14.15 -45.30
C GLU A 5 -0.36 -13.47 -44.05
N SER A 6 -0.87 -12.23 -44.16
CA SER A 6 -1.42 -11.51 -43.01
C SER A 6 -2.75 -12.12 -42.58
N GLU A 7 -3.65 -12.39 -43.52
CA GLU A 7 -4.95 -13.01 -43.25
C GLU A 7 -4.80 -14.42 -42.68
N PHE A 8 -3.86 -15.21 -43.20
CA PHE A 8 -3.56 -16.54 -42.65
C PHE A 8 -3.07 -16.45 -41.20
N ARG A 9 -2.18 -15.50 -40.89
CA ARG A 9 -1.70 -15.28 -39.51
C ARG A 9 -2.84 -14.88 -38.57
N ASP A 10 -3.71 -13.97 -39.01
CA ASP A 10 -4.86 -13.53 -38.22
C ASP A 10 -5.76 -14.71 -37.87
N LEU A 11 -6.05 -15.56 -38.86
CA LEU A 11 -6.82 -16.79 -38.68
C LEU A 11 -6.17 -17.74 -37.66
N VAL A 12 -4.85 -17.90 -37.69
CA VAL A 12 -4.11 -18.76 -36.74
C VAL A 12 -4.20 -18.22 -35.31
N TYR A 13 -4.01 -16.91 -35.11
CA TYR A 13 -4.14 -16.29 -33.79
C TYR A 13 -5.55 -16.43 -33.22
N ASP A 14 -6.57 -16.13 -34.02
CA ASP A 14 -7.96 -16.19 -33.57
C ASP A 14 -8.40 -17.64 -33.30
N SER A 15 -7.94 -18.59 -34.11
CA SER A 15 -8.19 -20.03 -33.91
C SER A 15 -7.54 -20.54 -32.63
N LEU A 16 -6.27 -20.20 -32.37
CA LEU A 16 -5.59 -20.58 -31.14
C LEU A 16 -6.26 -19.93 -29.91
N ALA A 17 -6.69 -18.67 -30.00
CA ALA A 17 -7.39 -17.99 -28.92
C ALA A 17 -8.69 -18.72 -28.55
N ASN A 18 -9.46 -19.15 -29.56
CA ASN A 18 -10.68 -19.91 -29.36
C ASN A 18 -10.42 -21.30 -28.75
N ILE A 19 -9.39 -22.01 -29.21
CA ILE A 19 -8.97 -23.30 -28.65
C ILE A 19 -8.62 -23.14 -27.17
N ILE A 20 -7.85 -22.10 -26.82
CA ILE A 20 -7.43 -21.82 -25.44
C ILE A 20 -8.62 -21.54 -24.52
N GLN A 21 -9.61 -20.77 -25.00
CA GLN A 21 -10.80 -20.44 -24.22
C GLN A 21 -11.72 -21.64 -24.01
N THR A 22 -11.80 -22.52 -25.01
CA THR A 22 -12.73 -23.66 -25.00
C THR A 22 -12.15 -24.88 -24.30
N ASN A 23 -10.94 -25.30 -24.69
CA ASN A 23 -10.26 -26.46 -24.12
C ASN A 23 -8.73 -26.37 -24.36
N VAL A 24 -8.03 -25.73 -23.42
CA VAL A 24 -6.57 -25.57 -23.49
C VAL A 24 -5.81 -26.91 -23.51
N ALA A 25 -6.38 -28.00 -22.97
CA ALA A 25 -5.75 -29.31 -23.01
C ALA A 25 -5.68 -29.90 -24.43
N ALA A 26 -6.49 -29.40 -25.38
CA ALA A 26 -6.42 -29.80 -26.77
C ALA A 26 -5.05 -29.54 -27.41
N LEU A 27 -4.29 -28.57 -26.88
CA LEU A 27 -2.92 -28.30 -27.32
C LEU A 27 -1.97 -29.47 -27.05
N THR A 28 -2.24 -30.31 -26.03
CA THR A 28 -1.32 -31.38 -25.63
C THR A 28 -1.46 -32.65 -26.45
N TYR A 29 -2.68 -32.97 -26.88
CA TYR A 29 -2.96 -34.22 -27.60
C TYR A 29 -3.22 -34.02 -29.11
N ASN A 30 -3.44 -32.79 -29.58
CA ASN A 30 -3.56 -32.49 -31.00
C ASN A 30 -2.24 -31.93 -31.55
N ALA A 31 -1.57 -32.72 -32.40
CA ALA A 31 -0.27 -32.37 -32.97
C ALA A 31 -0.28 -31.07 -33.78
N LEU A 32 -1.34 -30.80 -34.55
CA LEU A 32 -1.45 -29.60 -35.39
C LEU A 32 -1.57 -28.33 -34.53
N PHE A 33 -2.40 -28.37 -33.49
CA PHE A 33 -2.55 -27.24 -32.57
C PHE A 33 -1.26 -26.96 -31.81
N GLY A 34 -0.55 -28.01 -31.38
CA GLY A 34 0.75 -27.88 -30.74
C GLY A 34 1.81 -27.26 -31.66
N GLN A 35 1.84 -27.65 -32.93
CA GLN A 35 2.76 -27.07 -33.92
C GLN A 35 2.46 -25.59 -34.19
N LEU A 36 1.18 -25.23 -34.39
CA LEU A 36 0.77 -23.83 -34.59
C LEU A 36 1.13 -22.97 -33.38
N TRP A 37 0.88 -23.45 -32.17
CA TRP A 37 1.27 -22.78 -30.94
C TRP A 37 2.78 -22.52 -30.87
N ARG A 38 3.61 -23.52 -31.18
CA ARG A 38 5.07 -23.38 -31.20
C ARG A 38 5.54 -22.40 -32.28
N ALA A 39 4.92 -22.43 -33.47
CA ALA A 39 5.21 -21.50 -34.55
C ALA A 39 4.91 -20.05 -34.14
N VAL A 40 3.76 -19.81 -33.49
CA VAL A 40 3.41 -18.50 -32.91
C VAL A 40 4.37 -18.09 -31.80
N CYS A 41 4.82 -19.04 -30.97
CA CYS A 41 5.82 -18.78 -29.94
C CYS A 41 7.19 -18.39 -30.53
N LYS A 42 7.57 -18.92 -31.69
CA LYS A 42 8.82 -18.58 -32.40
C LYS A 42 8.72 -17.27 -33.19
N TYR A 43 7.52 -16.92 -33.66
CA TYR A 43 7.29 -15.70 -34.42
C TYR A 43 7.48 -14.43 -33.58
N THR A 44 8.10 -13.40 -34.17
CA THR A 44 8.45 -12.12 -33.52
C THR A 44 7.78 -10.90 -34.16
N GLY A 45 7.06 -11.06 -35.28
CA GLY A 45 6.50 -9.94 -36.05
C GLY A 45 5.24 -9.29 -35.48
N ASP A 46 4.57 -9.90 -34.49
CA ASP A 46 3.40 -9.32 -33.80
C ASP A 46 3.46 -9.61 -32.28
N PRO A 47 4.22 -8.81 -31.52
CA PRO A 47 4.41 -9.04 -30.10
C PRO A 47 3.15 -8.76 -29.26
N ALA A 48 2.23 -7.92 -29.74
CA ALA A 48 1.03 -7.55 -29.00
C ALA A 48 0.01 -8.69 -28.97
N ARG A 49 -0.39 -9.23 -30.14
CA ARG A 49 -1.31 -10.37 -30.20
C ARG A 49 -0.72 -11.63 -29.59
N LYS A 50 0.59 -11.84 -29.74
CA LYS A 50 1.30 -12.91 -29.05
C LYS A 50 1.17 -12.78 -27.53
N ALA A 51 1.35 -11.59 -26.97
CA ALA A 51 1.21 -11.37 -25.54
C ALA A 51 -0.23 -11.62 -25.06
N GLU A 52 -1.24 -11.18 -25.82
CA GLU A 52 -2.66 -11.45 -25.53
C GLU A 52 -2.95 -12.96 -25.51
N LEU A 53 -2.48 -13.68 -26.52
CA LEU A 53 -2.65 -15.13 -26.65
C LEU A 53 -1.97 -15.89 -25.49
N VAL A 54 -0.74 -15.51 -25.14
CA VAL A 54 0.00 -16.10 -24.02
C VAL A 54 -0.65 -15.80 -22.68
N ASN A 55 -1.23 -14.61 -22.50
CA ASN A 55 -1.97 -14.26 -21.30
C ASN A 55 -3.27 -15.07 -21.20
N ALA A 56 -4.03 -15.18 -22.29
CA ALA A 56 -5.23 -16.01 -22.36
C ALA A 56 -4.93 -17.47 -22.02
N PHE A 57 -3.82 -17.99 -22.54
CA PHE A 57 -3.31 -19.32 -22.21
C PHE A 57 -3.04 -19.47 -20.72
N SER A 58 -2.27 -18.55 -20.13
CA SER A 58 -1.91 -18.58 -18.71
C SER A 58 -3.15 -18.54 -17.80
N VAL A 59 -4.15 -17.72 -18.16
CA VAL A 59 -5.44 -17.65 -17.45
C VAL A 59 -6.21 -18.97 -17.56
N ALA A 60 -6.25 -19.59 -18.75
CA ALA A 60 -6.94 -20.86 -18.97
C ALA A 60 -6.29 -22.00 -18.17
N VAL A 61 -4.95 -22.07 -18.14
CA VAL A 61 -4.21 -23.04 -17.31
C VAL A 61 -4.50 -22.85 -15.81
N GLY A 62 -4.63 -21.60 -15.37
CA GLY A 62 -4.97 -21.27 -13.99
C GLY A 62 -6.35 -21.79 -13.54
N LYS A 63 -7.28 -22.00 -14.48
CA LYS A 63 -8.64 -22.51 -14.21
C LYS A 63 -8.72 -24.03 -14.08
N ILE A 64 -7.68 -24.77 -14.45
CA ILE A 64 -7.65 -26.24 -14.36
C ILE A 64 -7.56 -26.67 -12.89
N ARG A 65 -8.58 -27.42 -12.43
CA ARG A 65 -8.68 -27.92 -11.05
C ARG A 65 -7.98 -29.26 -10.81
N GLY A 66 -7.86 -30.10 -11.85
CA GLY A 66 -7.23 -31.43 -11.75
C GLY A 66 -5.70 -31.35 -11.69
N ALA A 67 -5.09 -31.99 -10.68
CA ALA A 67 -3.64 -31.98 -10.49
C ALA A 67 -2.90 -32.68 -11.64
N ASP A 68 -3.38 -33.83 -12.11
CA ASP A 68 -2.73 -34.62 -13.15
C ASP A 68 -2.80 -33.95 -14.52
N GLN A 69 -3.96 -33.38 -14.87
CA GLN A 69 -4.13 -32.65 -16.12
C GLN A 69 -3.27 -31.38 -16.15
N LYS A 70 -3.11 -30.73 -15.00
CA LYS A 70 -2.22 -29.57 -14.84
C LYS A 70 -0.74 -29.98 -14.92
N ALA A 71 -0.37 -31.15 -14.39
CA ALA A 71 0.98 -31.70 -14.50
C ALA A 71 1.31 -32.09 -15.96
N ALA A 72 0.39 -32.78 -16.65
CA ALA A 72 0.55 -33.16 -18.06
C ALA A 72 0.67 -31.94 -18.98
N LEU A 73 -0.14 -30.90 -18.75
CA LEU A 73 -0.04 -29.64 -19.51
C LEU A 73 1.29 -28.92 -19.25
N ARG A 74 1.79 -28.92 -18.01
CA ARG A 74 3.10 -28.35 -17.66
C ARG A 74 4.25 -29.12 -18.32
N GLN A 75 4.20 -30.45 -18.30
CA GLN A 75 5.17 -31.28 -18.98
C GLN A 75 5.16 -31.05 -20.49
N TRP A 76 3.98 -30.98 -21.11
CA TRP A 76 3.86 -30.68 -22.54
C TRP A 76 4.36 -29.28 -22.90
N LEU A 77 4.13 -28.27 -22.05
CA LEU A 77 4.74 -26.95 -22.21
C LEU A 77 6.25 -27.08 -22.22
N GLU A 78 6.80 -27.78 -21.22
CA GLU A 78 8.23 -27.99 -21.09
C GLU A 78 8.80 -28.63 -22.36
N GLU A 79 8.24 -29.74 -22.84
CA GLU A 79 8.64 -30.39 -24.10
C GLU A 79 8.49 -29.48 -25.32
N SER A 80 7.48 -28.60 -25.33
CA SER A 80 7.27 -27.64 -26.42
C SER A 80 8.30 -26.51 -26.50
N PHE A 81 9.07 -26.30 -25.43
CA PHE A 81 10.21 -25.39 -25.37
C PHE A 81 11.55 -26.11 -25.48
N ASP A 82 11.56 -27.43 -25.72
CA ASP A 82 12.79 -28.18 -25.97
C ASP A 82 13.32 -27.87 -27.37
N MET A 83 14.44 -27.16 -27.40
CA MET A 83 15.14 -26.71 -28.60
C MET A 83 16.43 -27.51 -28.83
N THR A 84 16.55 -28.74 -28.28
CA THR A 84 17.79 -29.54 -28.33
C THR A 84 18.33 -29.68 -29.75
N GLU A 85 17.50 -30.00 -30.74
CA GLU A 85 17.96 -30.13 -32.14
C GLU A 85 18.56 -28.83 -32.70
N GLU A 86 17.95 -27.67 -32.40
CA GLU A 86 18.47 -26.37 -32.84
C GLU A 86 19.80 -26.04 -32.14
N ILE A 87 19.90 -26.34 -30.84
CA ILE A 87 21.09 -26.12 -30.02
C ILE A 87 22.26 -26.97 -30.55
N GLU A 88 22.05 -28.28 -30.70
CA GLU A 88 23.05 -29.22 -31.23
C GLU A 88 23.44 -28.86 -32.66
N GLY A 89 22.50 -28.37 -33.48
CA GLY A 89 22.78 -27.89 -34.83
C GLY A 89 23.64 -26.62 -34.88
N ILE A 90 23.51 -25.71 -33.91
CA ILE A 90 24.40 -24.54 -33.77
C ILE A 90 25.80 -24.99 -33.34
N ILE A 91 25.87 -25.86 -32.32
CA ILE A 91 27.13 -26.37 -31.77
C ILE A 91 27.91 -27.13 -32.85
N LYS A 92 27.24 -28.04 -33.59
CA LYS A 92 27.86 -28.82 -34.65
C LYS A 92 28.44 -27.95 -35.76
N ARG A 93 27.68 -26.95 -36.25
CA ARG A 93 28.18 -26.00 -37.27
C ARG A 93 29.44 -25.28 -36.80
N HIS A 94 29.48 -24.87 -35.53
CA HIS A 94 30.65 -24.21 -34.96
C HIS A 94 31.88 -25.12 -34.87
N TYR A 95 31.68 -26.41 -34.52
CA TYR A 95 32.75 -27.41 -34.58
C TYR A 95 33.27 -27.63 -36.00
N ASP A 96 32.38 -27.70 -36.98
CA ASP A 96 32.75 -27.86 -38.40
C ASP A 96 33.57 -26.66 -38.92
N GLU A 97 33.31 -25.45 -38.40
CA GLU A 97 34.02 -24.22 -38.78
C GLU A 97 35.38 -24.03 -38.09
N MET A 98 35.51 -24.38 -36.80
CA MET A 98 36.69 -24.06 -35.98
C MET A 98 37.66 -25.23 -35.75
N GLY A 99 37.26 -26.47 -36.05
CA GLY A 99 38.09 -27.66 -35.87
C GLY A 99 38.06 -28.24 -34.44
N SER A 100 38.93 -29.24 -34.17
CA SER A 100 38.83 -30.15 -33.02
C SER A 100 39.48 -29.69 -31.71
N GLN A 101 40.09 -28.50 -31.64
CA GLN A 101 40.72 -27.97 -30.43
C GLN A 101 40.00 -26.71 -29.94
N LEU A 102 38.82 -26.90 -29.34
CA LEU A 102 38.04 -25.83 -28.75
C LEU A 102 38.10 -25.91 -27.22
N GLU A 103 38.23 -24.75 -26.56
CA GLU A 103 38.00 -24.65 -25.13
C GLU A 103 36.51 -24.83 -24.85
N LEU A 104 36.18 -25.83 -24.03
CA LEU A 104 34.81 -26.21 -23.73
C LEU A 104 34.45 -25.81 -22.31
N VAL A 105 33.26 -25.25 -22.13
CA VAL A 105 32.66 -24.93 -20.83
C VAL A 105 31.65 -26.01 -20.49
N TYR A 106 31.71 -26.57 -19.28
CA TYR A 106 30.72 -27.51 -18.78
C TYR A 106 30.27 -27.14 -17.37
N LEU A 107 29.14 -27.70 -16.96
CA LEU A 107 28.63 -27.59 -15.59
C LEU A 107 29.07 -28.82 -14.79
N ASP A 108 29.70 -28.59 -13.64
CA ASP A 108 30.16 -29.66 -12.76
C ASP A 108 28.98 -30.47 -12.18
N LEU A 109 29.01 -31.80 -12.29
CA LEU A 109 27.89 -32.68 -11.95
C LEU A 109 27.63 -32.80 -10.45
N ASP A 110 28.63 -32.51 -9.62
CA ASP A 110 28.49 -32.55 -8.16
C ASP A 110 27.68 -31.35 -7.63
N ALA A 111 27.30 -30.42 -8.50
CA ALA A 111 26.40 -29.32 -8.17
C ALA A 111 24.96 -29.85 -8.08
N ASP A 112 24.48 -30.12 -6.86
CA ASP A 112 23.06 -30.41 -6.57
C ASP A 112 22.18 -29.15 -6.80
N ILE A 113 22.12 -28.70 -8.06
CA ILE A 113 21.37 -27.54 -8.52
C ILE A 113 20.18 -28.04 -9.32
N GLN A 114 19.06 -28.20 -8.64
CA GLN A 114 17.79 -28.46 -9.31
C GLN A 114 17.12 -27.14 -9.68
N LEU A 115 17.11 -26.84 -10.97
CA LEU A 115 16.35 -25.75 -11.57
C LEU A 115 15.41 -26.34 -12.62
N THR A 116 14.19 -25.83 -12.64
CA THR A 116 13.21 -26.16 -13.68
C THR A 116 13.41 -25.25 -14.90
N ARG A 117 12.98 -25.69 -16.09
CA ARG A 117 12.99 -24.85 -17.29
C ARG A 117 12.21 -23.55 -17.06
N THR A 118 11.09 -23.63 -16.33
CA THR A 118 10.29 -22.46 -15.96
C THR A 118 11.09 -21.45 -15.15
N GLU A 119 11.84 -21.89 -14.14
CA GLU A 119 12.66 -21.00 -13.32
C GLU A 119 13.80 -20.34 -14.13
N LEU A 120 14.40 -21.06 -15.08
CA LEU A 120 15.39 -20.50 -16.00
C LEU A 120 14.79 -19.47 -16.95
N LEU A 121 13.58 -19.71 -17.44
CA LEU A 121 12.90 -18.74 -18.32
C LEU A 121 12.36 -17.53 -17.54
N GLU A 122 12.03 -17.65 -16.25
CA GLU A 122 11.62 -16.53 -15.40
C GLU A 122 12.73 -15.49 -15.19
N VAL A 123 14.00 -15.86 -15.35
CA VAL A 123 15.15 -14.93 -15.42
C VAL A 123 14.91 -13.83 -16.45
N SER A 124 14.27 -14.20 -17.57
CA SER A 124 13.94 -13.29 -18.65
C SER A 124 12.79 -12.31 -18.33
N ARG A 125 12.13 -12.47 -17.17
CA ARG A 125 10.92 -11.74 -16.79
C ARG A 125 11.11 -10.93 -15.51
N SER A 126 11.61 -11.57 -14.46
CA SER A 126 11.80 -10.92 -13.18
C SER A 126 13.29 -10.94 -12.84
N CYS A 127 13.95 -9.77 -12.86
CA CYS A 127 15.30 -9.59 -12.30
C CYS A 127 15.29 -9.73 -10.76
N TYR A 128 14.39 -10.56 -10.23
CA TYR A 128 14.11 -10.77 -8.83
C TYR A 128 15.29 -11.47 -8.17
N SER A 129 15.69 -10.97 -7.00
CA SER A 129 16.90 -11.40 -6.29
C SER A 129 16.94 -12.90 -6.00
N GLY A 130 15.79 -13.52 -5.69
CA GLY A 130 15.71 -14.96 -5.41
C GLY A 130 16.07 -15.83 -6.63
N VAL A 131 15.66 -15.40 -7.83
CA VAL A 131 15.98 -16.10 -9.10
C VAL A 131 17.45 -15.86 -9.45
N ILE A 132 17.90 -14.60 -9.43
CA ILE A 132 19.30 -14.24 -9.72
C ILE A 132 20.28 -14.98 -8.80
N LYS A 133 19.95 -15.12 -7.50
CA LYS A 133 20.77 -15.88 -6.54
C LYS A 133 20.98 -17.33 -6.98
N ARG A 134 19.94 -17.99 -7.51
CA ARG A 134 20.05 -19.39 -7.94
C ARG A 134 20.90 -19.52 -9.21
N ILE A 135 20.76 -18.60 -10.16
CA ILE A 135 21.63 -18.56 -11.34
C ILE A 135 23.08 -18.30 -10.95
N ALA A 136 23.32 -17.33 -10.06
CA ALA A 136 24.67 -17.01 -9.60
C ALA A 136 25.38 -18.25 -9.01
N ARG A 137 24.65 -19.14 -8.32
CA ARG A 137 25.19 -20.44 -7.88
C ARG A 137 25.64 -21.30 -9.07
N VAL A 138 24.85 -21.40 -10.14
CA VAL A 138 25.25 -22.14 -11.36
C VAL A 138 26.59 -21.65 -11.88
N PHE A 139 26.80 -20.33 -11.95
CA PHE A 139 28.05 -19.74 -12.44
C PHE A 139 29.29 -20.15 -11.62
N THR A 140 29.12 -20.40 -10.31
CA THR A 140 30.23 -20.88 -9.46
C THR A 140 30.65 -22.32 -9.74
N HIS A 141 29.85 -23.09 -10.48
CA HIS A 141 30.13 -24.48 -10.86
C HIS A 141 30.47 -24.65 -12.35
N LEU A 142 30.54 -23.56 -13.13
CA LEU A 142 31.00 -23.62 -14.52
C LEU A 142 32.52 -23.77 -14.54
N LYS A 143 33.01 -24.75 -15.32
CA LYS A 143 34.43 -25.06 -15.47
C LYS A 143 34.82 -25.19 -16.94
N LEU A 144 36.11 -24.98 -17.21
CA LEU A 144 36.71 -25.35 -18.48
C LEU A 144 37.06 -26.83 -18.46
N VAL A 145 36.86 -27.51 -19.59
CA VAL A 145 37.32 -28.89 -19.78
C VAL A 145 38.85 -28.87 -19.84
N GLU A 146 39.49 -29.59 -18.93
CA GLU A 146 40.95 -29.72 -18.92
C GLU A 146 41.45 -30.54 -20.12
N PRO A 147 42.62 -30.21 -20.69
CA PRO A 147 43.19 -30.98 -21.79
C PRO A 147 43.32 -32.47 -21.45
N GLY A 148 42.76 -33.34 -22.29
CA GLY A 148 42.83 -34.80 -22.12
C GLY A 148 41.71 -35.39 -21.24
N VAL A 149 40.83 -34.58 -20.65
CA VAL A 149 39.67 -35.06 -19.90
C VAL A 149 38.49 -35.32 -20.84
N THR A 150 37.92 -36.52 -20.77
CA THR A 150 36.68 -36.87 -21.46
C THR A 150 35.51 -36.74 -20.49
N LEU A 151 34.54 -35.88 -20.84
CA LEU A 151 33.33 -35.70 -20.04
C LEU A 151 32.47 -36.97 -20.04
N ALA A 152 31.73 -37.19 -18.95
CA ALA A 152 30.79 -38.31 -18.87
C ALA A 152 29.69 -38.18 -19.96
N PRO A 153 29.08 -39.27 -20.45
CA PRO A 153 28.06 -39.21 -21.51
C PRO A 153 26.83 -38.35 -21.19
N ARG A 154 26.59 -38.07 -19.90
CA ARG A 154 25.49 -37.21 -19.42
C ARG A 154 25.89 -35.74 -19.24
N GLN A 155 27.19 -35.44 -19.22
CA GLN A 155 27.71 -34.08 -19.14
C GLN A 155 27.67 -33.43 -20.52
N ARG A 156 27.14 -32.21 -20.55
CA ARG A 156 27.08 -31.38 -21.75
C ARG A 156 28.14 -30.31 -21.66
N SER A 157 28.58 -29.84 -22.82
CA SER A 157 29.57 -28.77 -22.93
C SER A 157 29.22 -27.80 -24.05
N LEU A 158 29.68 -26.55 -23.92
CA LEU A 158 29.55 -25.51 -24.93
C LEU A 158 30.93 -24.95 -25.30
N PRO A 159 31.24 -24.74 -26.59
CA PRO A 159 32.48 -24.07 -26.98
C PRO A 159 32.51 -22.61 -26.50
N LEU A 160 33.58 -22.21 -25.82
CA LEU A 160 33.79 -20.83 -25.37
C LEU A 160 33.99 -19.86 -26.55
N SER A 161 34.46 -20.37 -27.70
CA SER A 161 34.67 -19.60 -28.93
C SER A 161 33.39 -19.27 -29.70
N LEU A 162 32.22 -19.74 -29.24
CA LEU A 162 30.94 -19.36 -29.83
C LEU A 162 30.77 -17.83 -29.86
N PRO A 163 30.08 -17.28 -30.87
CA PRO A 163 29.69 -15.87 -30.86
C PRO A 163 28.98 -15.54 -29.54
N ALA A 164 29.33 -14.40 -28.94
CA ALA A 164 28.95 -14.13 -27.56
C ALA A 164 27.43 -14.18 -27.31
N ASN A 165 26.62 -13.72 -28.27
CA ASN A 165 25.17 -13.84 -28.22
C ASN A 165 24.69 -15.30 -28.17
N ASP A 166 25.29 -16.16 -28.99
CA ASP A 166 24.93 -17.58 -29.07
C ASP A 166 25.41 -18.33 -27.84
N PHE A 167 26.61 -18.04 -27.33
CA PHE A 167 27.11 -18.64 -26.09
C PHE A 167 26.12 -18.44 -24.93
N PHE A 168 25.72 -17.19 -24.63
CA PHE A 168 24.78 -16.91 -23.54
C PHE A 168 23.35 -17.39 -23.84
N ARG A 169 22.97 -17.49 -25.12
CA ARG A 169 21.68 -18.03 -25.55
C ARG A 169 21.58 -19.55 -25.31
N LEU A 170 22.68 -20.27 -25.48
CA LEU A 170 22.76 -21.72 -25.33
C LEU A 170 23.16 -22.16 -23.92
N LEU A 171 23.80 -21.30 -23.12
CA LEU A 171 24.21 -21.60 -21.74
C LEU A 171 23.19 -22.35 -20.86
N PRO A 172 21.88 -22.00 -20.83
CA PRO A 172 20.91 -22.73 -20.01
C PRO A 172 20.74 -24.21 -20.39
N HIS A 173 21.17 -24.62 -21.59
CA HIS A 173 21.19 -26.02 -22.03
C HIS A 173 22.09 -26.91 -21.15
N LEU A 174 23.13 -26.32 -20.55
CA LEU A 174 24.00 -27.03 -19.59
C LEU A 174 23.28 -27.37 -18.28
N ILE A 175 22.23 -26.62 -17.94
CA ILE A 175 21.46 -26.77 -16.70
C ILE A 175 20.24 -27.66 -16.94
N VAL A 176 19.38 -27.24 -17.87
CA VAL A 176 18.19 -27.98 -18.29
C VAL A 176 18.27 -28.16 -19.80
N PRO A 177 18.42 -29.40 -20.29
CA PRO A 177 18.57 -29.69 -21.71
C PRO A 177 17.42 -29.10 -22.54
N GLY A 178 17.70 -28.74 -23.79
CA GLY A 178 16.72 -28.10 -24.67
C GLY A 178 16.38 -26.64 -24.35
N THR A 179 16.86 -26.08 -23.25
CA THR A 179 16.51 -24.71 -22.88
C THR A 179 17.36 -23.70 -23.64
N MET A 180 16.72 -22.68 -24.20
CA MET A 180 17.38 -21.61 -24.94
C MET A 180 16.84 -20.26 -24.50
N TYR A 181 17.74 -19.28 -24.33
CA TYR A 181 17.39 -17.94 -23.86
C TYR A 181 16.97 -16.99 -24.97
N SER A 182 16.13 -16.01 -24.60
CA SER A 182 15.89 -14.83 -25.43
C SER A 182 17.07 -13.87 -25.32
N SER A 183 17.21 -12.94 -26.27
CA SER A 183 18.32 -11.97 -26.27
C SER A 183 18.43 -11.19 -24.95
N ARG A 184 17.30 -10.77 -24.36
CA ARG A 184 17.26 -10.12 -23.04
C ARG A 184 17.77 -11.05 -21.93
N ALA A 185 17.33 -12.31 -21.91
CA ALA A 185 17.73 -13.28 -20.89
C ALA A 185 19.22 -13.60 -20.98
N SER A 186 19.74 -13.73 -22.20
CA SER A 186 21.17 -13.86 -22.47
C SER A 186 21.95 -12.67 -21.90
N ALA A 187 21.47 -11.44 -22.11
CA ALA A 187 22.12 -10.24 -21.58
C ALA A 187 22.14 -10.20 -20.05
N LEU A 188 20.99 -10.47 -19.40
CA LEU A 188 20.93 -10.52 -17.94
C LEU A 188 21.86 -11.60 -17.37
N THR A 189 21.93 -12.76 -18.04
CA THR A 189 22.82 -13.86 -17.67
C THR A 189 24.29 -13.49 -17.85
N ALA A 190 24.64 -12.72 -18.89
CA ALA A 190 25.98 -12.16 -19.06
C ALA A 190 26.32 -11.14 -17.97
N VAL A 191 25.34 -10.33 -17.52
CA VAL A 191 25.54 -9.45 -16.35
C VAL A 191 25.82 -10.30 -15.10
N VAL A 192 25.09 -11.41 -14.88
CA VAL A 192 25.38 -12.33 -13.77
C VAL A 192 26.83 -12.81 -13.85
N ALA A 193 27.29 -13.27 -15.02
CA ALA A 193 28.66 -13.75 -15.23
C ALA A 193 29.72 -12.74 -14.78
N LEU A 194 29.53 -11.46 -15.13
CA LEU A 194 30.41 -10.35 -14.71
C LEU A 194 30.34 -10.11 -13.21
N THR A 195 29.14 -10.08 -12.63
CA THR A 195 28.95 -9.82 -11.19
C THR A 195 29.48 -10.95 -10.30
N THR A 196 29.40 -12.20 -10.75
CA THR A 196 29.98 -13.36 -10.06
C THR A 196 31.49 -13.49 -10.28
N GLY A 197 32.04 -12.73 -11.22
CA GLY A 197 33.49 -12.66 -11.46
C GLY A 197 34.11 -13.92 -12.08
N VAL A 198 33.36 -14.71 -12.85
CA VAL A 198 33.90 -15.94 -13.48
C VAL A 198 34.97 -15.57 -14.52
N PRO A 199 36.27 -15.88 -14.30
CA PRO A 199 37.36 -15.28 -15.06
C PRO A 199 37.28 -15.52 -16.57
N PHE A 200 37.04 -16.77 -16.99
CA PHE A 200 36.99 -17.14 -18.41
C PHE A 200 35.76 -16.60 -19.16
N LEU A 201 34.74 -16.10 -18.43
CA LEU A 201 33.55 -15.50 -19.03
C LEU A 201 33.60 -13.97 -19.09
N GLN A 202 34.60 -13.32 -18.46
CA GLN A 202 34.63 -11.86 -18.36
C GLN A 202 34.71 -11.18 -19.72
N THR A 203 35.59 -11.65 -20.61
CA THR A 203 35.79 -11.06 -21.94
C THR A 203 34.56 -11.23 -22.82
N ILE A 204 34.03 -12.44 -22.93
CA ILE A 204 32.86 -12.73 -23.76
C ILE A 204 31.61 -11.98 -23.27
N ALA A 205 31.40 -11.91 -21.95
CA ALA A 205 30.30 -11.15 -21.35
C ALA A 205 30.43 -9.64 -21.59
N SER A 206 31.62 -9.07 -21.37
CA SER A 206 31.87 -7.64 -21.53
C SER A 206 31.70 -7.20 -22.98
N THR A 207 32.22 -7.97 -23.94
CA THR A 207 32.08 -7.72 -25.37
C THR A 207 30.61 -7.79 -25.79
N PHE A 208 29.87 -8.82 -25.36
CA PHE A 208 28.45 -8.96 -25.69
C PHE A 208 27.63 -7.77 -25.18
N LEU A 209 27.80 -7.40 -23.91
CA LEU A 209 27.01 -6.35 -23.26
C LEU A 209 27.33 -4.97 -23.84
N SER A 210 28.62 -4.67 -24.05
CA SER A 210 29.05 -3.39 -24.59
C SER A 210 28.62 -3.17 -26.05
N THR A 211 28.61 -4.22 -26.88
CA THR A 211 28.23 -4.13 -28.30
C THR A 211 26.73 -4.18 -28.53
N SER A 212 26.02 -5.04 -27.80
CA SER A 212 24.63 -5.39 -28.14
C SER A 212 23.61 -4.65 -27.28
N PHE A 213 23.93 -4.29 -26.03
CA PHE A 213 22.95 -3.82 -25.03
C PHE A 213 23.22 -2.46 -24.41
N LYS A 214 24.49 -2.04 -24.27
CA LYS A 214 24.84 -0.73 -23.73
C LYS A 214 24.12 0.39 -24.51
N GLY A 215 23.38 1.25 -23.82
CA GLY A 215 22.57 2.30 -24.43
C GLY A 215 21.17 1.88 -24.88
N LYS A 216 20.79 0.60 -24.74
CA LYS A 216 19.50 0.05 -25.18
C LYS A 216 18.64 -0.48 -24.02
N TRP A 217 19.08 -0.35 -22.78
CA TRP A 217 18.37 -0.93 -21.63
C TRP A 217 17.06 -0.19 -21.33
N ILE A 218 17.06 1.14 -21.49
CA ILE A 218 15.89 1.97 -21.21
C ILE A 218 14.96 1.95 -22.43
N ASN A 219 14.03 1.00 -22.42
CA ASN A 219 13.08 0.79 -23.51
C ASN A 219 11.66 0.58 -22.96
N LEU A 220 10.73 1.49 -23.31
CA LEU A 220 9.33 1.42 -22.88
C LEU A 220 8.56 0.23 -23.46
N ASN A 221 9.07 -0.43 -24.50
CA ASN A 221 8.50 -1.66 -25.02
C ASN A 221 8.87 -2.90 -24.17
N ILE A 222 9.76 -2.75 -23.19
CA ILE A 222 10.19 -3.80 -22.27
C ILE A 222 10.00 -3.28 -20.82
N PRO A 223 8.77 -3.32 -20.29
CA PRO A 223 8.45 -2.81 -18.96
C PRO A 223 9.33 -3.38 -17.84
N GLU A 224 9.79 -4.62 -18.00
CA GLU A 224 10.64 -5.35 -17.05
C GLU A 224 11.99 -4.65 -16.83
N ASN A 225 12.50 -3.93 -17.84
CA ASN A 225 13.72 -3.14 -17.71
C ASN A 225 13.51 -1.91 -16.82
N ILE A 226 12.27 -1.41 -16.74
CA ILE A 226 11.90 -0.19 -16.01
C ILE A 226 11.23 -0.62 -14.69
N SER A 227 11.96 -1.43 -13.94
CA SER A 227 11.55 -1.99 -12.65
C SER A 227 12.63 -1.74 -11.60
N PHE A 228 12.22 -1.77 -10.33
CA PHE A 228 13.15 -1.63 -9.21
C PHE A 228 14.17 -2.77 -9.17
N ASP A 229 13.72 -4.01 -9.38
CA ASP A 229 14.59 -5.18 -9.36
C ASP A 229 15.63 -5.13 -10.49
N CYS A 230 15.22 -4.71 -11.70
CA CYS A 230 16.15 -4.52 -12.80
C CYS A 230 17.14 -3.39 -12.53
N ALA A 231 16.68 -2.26 -11.99
CA ALA A 231 17.55 -1.15 -11.58
C ALA A 231 18.59 -1.60 -10.55
N GLN A 232 18.14 -2.27 -9.50
CA GLN A 232 19.01 -2.78 -8.45
C GLN A 232 20.04 -3.77 -9.01
N PHE A 233 19.61 -4.69 -9.88
CA PHE A 233 20.49 -5.69 -10.49
C PHE A 233 21.52 -5.06 -11.42
N LEU A 234 21.11 -4.25 -12.40
CA LEU A 234 22.02 -3.66 -13.38
C LEU A 234 23.03 -2.69 -12.75
N LEU A 235 22.69 -2.03 -11.64
CA LEU A 235 23.63 -1.17 -10.90
C LEU A 235 24.77 -1.93 -10.23
N THR A 236 24.67 -3.25 -10.04
CA THR A 236 25.78 -4.08 -9.54
C THR A 236 26.85 -4.36 -10.60
N SER A 237 26.56 -4.07 -11.87
CA SER A 237 27.48 -4.33 -12.97
C SER A 237 28.70 -3.39 -13.00
N PRO A 238 29.82 -3.82 -13.60
CA PRO A 238 31.02 -2.98 -13.74
C PRO A 238 30.75 -1.66 -14.47
N GLU A 239 31.33 -0.57 -13.94
CA GLU A 239 31.16 0.76 -14.51
C GLU A 239 31.71 0.85 -15.94
N GLY A 240 30.97 1.52 -16.81
CA GLY A 240 31.38 1.74 -18.20
C GLY A 240 31.23 0.54 -19.14
N VAL A 241 30.91 -0.66 -18.65
CA VAL A 241 30.76 -1.87 -19.50
C VAL A 241 29.31 -2.08 -19.92
N VAL A 242 28.39 -2.17 -18.96
CA VAL A 242 26.99 -2.59 -19.21
C VAL A 242 26.07 -1.41 -19.48
N LEU A 243 26.27 -0.32 -18.76
CA LEU A 243 25.43 0.87 -18.79
C LEU A 243 26.20 2.08 -19.33
N THR A 244 25.51 2.94 -20.07
CA THR A 244 25.99 4.31 -20.31
C THR A 244 25.88 5.15 -19.04
N ALA A 245 26.59 6.28 -18.98
CA ALA A 245 26.49 7.21 -17.85
C ALA A 245 25.06 7.77 -17.66
N GLN A 246 24.29 7.89 -18.74
CA GLN A 246 22.90 8.35 -18.68
C GLN A 246 21.97 7.26 -18.13
N GLU A 247 22.08 6.03 -18.63
CA GLU A 247 21.30 4.89 -18.14
C GLU A 247 21.57 4.62 -16.66
N ARG A 248 22.85 4.65 -16.25
CA ARG A 248 23.23 4.47 -14.84
C ARG A 248 22.58 5.53 -13.95
N LYS A 249 22.64 6.82 -14.31
CA LYS A 249 21.97 7.89 -13.57
C LYS A 249 20.46 7.69 -13.46
N LEU A 250 19.82 7.21 -14.53
CA LEU A 250 18.38 6.93 -14.50
C LEU A 250 18.06 5.74 -13.58
N TYR A 251 18.82 4.65 -13.67
CA TYR A 251 18.66 3.51 -12.77
C TYR A 251 18.91 3.88 -11.30
N GLU A 252 19.91 4.73 -11.01
CA GLU A 252 20.14 5.29 -9.68
C GLU A 252 18.95 6.10 -9.18
N ALA A 253 18.38 6.97 -10.03
CA ALA A 253 17.20 7.76 -9.68
C ALA A 253 15.95 6.88 -9.45
N MET A 254 15.74 5.85 -10.28
CA MET A 254 14.64 4.89 -10.10
C MET A 254 14.79 4.07 -8.81
N ARG A 255 16.01 3.57 -8.53
CA ARG A 255 16.33 2.87 -7.28
C ARG A 255 16.07 3.78 -6.08
N ARG A 256 16.57 5.01 -6.11
CA ARG A 256 16.37 6.03 -5.07
C ARG A 256 14.89 6.31 -4.83
N TYR A 257 14.13 6.59 -5.89
CA TYR A 257 12.69 6.83 -5.82
C TYR A 257 11.96 5.71 -5.08
N ARG A 258 12.21 4.46 -5.47
CA ARG A 258 11.53 3.32 -4.88
C ARG A 258 11.91 3.11 -3.42
N LEU A 259 13.18 3.30 -3.07
CA LEU A 259 13.64 3.20 -1.69
C LEU A 259 13.07 4.31 -0.79
N LEU A 260 12.92 5.53 -1.32
CA LEU A 260 12.19 6.60 -0.64
C LEU A 260 10.74 6.18 -0.38
N GLU A 261 10.06 5.64 -1.39
CA GLU A 261 8.67 5.18 -1.27
C GLU A 261 8.51 4.06 -0.22
N LEU A 262 9.42 3.10 -0.20
CA LEU A 262 9.40 1.99 0.76
C LEU A 262 9.65 2.47 2.20
N ASN A 263 10.45 3.53 2.37
CA ASN A 263 10.84 4.10 3.65
C ASN A 263 10.02 5.34 4.07
N LEU A 264 8.88 5.61 3.45
CA LEU A 264 8.05 6.77 3.80
C LEU A 264 7.66 6.82 5.28
N ASP A 265 7.45 5.65 5.88
CA ASP A 265 7.01 5.50 7.27
C ASP A 265 8.16 5.11 8.22
N ALA A 266 9.39 5.08 7.71
CA ALA A 266 10.58 4.81 8.52
C ALA A 266 10.82 5.96 9.51
N PRO A 267 11.23 5.66 10.76
CA PRO A 267 11.42 6.67 11.78
C PRO A 267 12.60 7.58 11.43
N ILE A 268 12.43 8.86 11.74
CA ILE A 268 13.41 9.94 11.58
C ILE A 268 13.34 10.83 12.81
N GLU A 269 14.50 11.26 13.30
CA GLU A 269 14.58 12.17 14.43
C GLU A 269 14.55 13.63 13.95
N ALA A 270 13.48 14.36 14.29
CA ALA A 270 13.35 15.79 14.04
C ALA A 270 13.50 16.58 15.34
N LYS A 271 14.35 17.62 15.32
CA LYS A 271 14.48 18.58 16.42
C LYS A 271 13.53 19.73 16.18
N VAL A 272 12.52 19.83 17.03
CA VAL A 272 11.47 20.85 16.93
C VAL A 272 11.33 21.63 18.23
N PRO A 273 10.81 22.87 18.18
CA PRO A 273 10.50 23.64 19.36
C PRO A 273 9.50 22.91 20.25
N TRP A 274 9.74 22.93 21.55
CA TRP A 274 8.89 22.28 22.55
C TRP A 274 7.47 22.83 22.55
N THR A 275 6.48 21.93 22.59
CA THR A 275 5.04 22.26 22.71
C THR A 275 4.58 21.99 24.14
N PRO A 276 4.23 23.01 24.93
CA PRO A 276 3.80 22.80 26.30
C PRO A 276 2.42 22.13 26.38
N GLN A 277 2.32 21.06 27.17
CA GLN A 277 1.07 20.35 27.48
C GLN A 277 0.75 20.51 28.97
N LYS A 278 0.32 21.72 29.38
CA LYS A 278 0.12 22.08 30.80
C LYS A 278 1.39 21.86 31.66
N SER A 279 2.54 21.95 31.03
CA SER A 279 3.86 21.70 31.62
C SER A 279 4.38 22.94 32.35
N ARG A 280 5.13 22.73 33.42
CA ARG A 280 5.75 23.81 34.20
C ARG A 280 7.13 24.18 33.66
N GLY A 281 7.50 25.45 33.81
CA GLY A 281 8.81 25.96 33.44
C GLY A 281 8.93 27.46 33.73
N PRO A 282 10.06 28.11 33.38
CA PRO A 282 10.36 29.48 33.80
C PRO A 282 9.24 30.45 33.43
N GLY A 283 8.69 31.16 34.42
CA GLY A 283 7.54 32.07 34.23
C GLY A 283 7.87 33.37 33.48
N GLY A 284 9.16 33.63 33.26
CA GLY A 284 9.68 34.87 32.70
C GLY A 284 9.48 36.05 33.64
N VAL A 285 9.51 37.25 33.06
CA VAL A 285 9.36 38.51 33.82
C VAL A 285 7.94 38.61 34.38
N LYS A 286 7.82 38.86 35.69
CA LYS A 286 6.54 39.14 36.37
C LYS A 286 6.41 40.64 36.69
N VAL A 287 5.31 41.24 36.26
CA VAL A 287 4.98 42.68 36.44
C VAL A 287 3.79 42.83 37.38
N GLN A 288 3.80 43.86 38.23
CA GLN A 288 2.72 44.15 39.17
C GLN A 288 1.52 44.81 38.49
N CYS A 289 0.32 44.29 38.75
CA CYS A 289 -0.92 44.88 38.25
C CYS A 289 -1.31 46.13 39.06
N SER A 290 -1.60 47.25 38.40
CA SER A 290 -1.99 48.51 39.07
C SER A 290 -3.33 48.44 39.83
N ARG A 291 -4.23 47.52 39.46
CA ARG A 291 -5.58 47.40 40.08
C ARG A 291 -5.64 46.37 41.20
N CYS A 292 -5.17 45.15 40.96
CA CYS A 292 -5.21 44.07 41.95
C CYS A 292 -3.91 43.92 42.76
N GLN A 293 -2.85 44.66 42.41
CA GLN A 293 -1.55 44.66 43.09
C GLN A 293 -0.79 43.32 43.09
N VAL A 294 -1.28 42.31 42.37
CA VAL A 294 -0.62 41.00 42.23
C VAL A 294 0.39 41.01 41.09
N ARG A 295 1.57 40.41 41.30
CA ARG A 295 2.60 40.23 40.25
C ARG A 295 2.28 39.02 39.36
N ARG A 296 2.29 39.23 38.04
CA ARG A 296 1.93 38.21 37.04
C ARG A 296 2.89 38.19 35.86
N SER A 297 2.98 37.04 35.19
CA SER A 297 3.78 36.90 33.96
C SER A 297 3.32 37.92 32.91
N VAL A 298 4.29 38.54 32.21
CA VAL A 298 4.01 39.48 31.10
C VAL A 298 3.08 38.87 30.04
N THR A 299 3.11 37.55 29.86
CA THR A 299 2.29 36.84 28.87
C THR A 299 0.77 36.96 29.10
N ILE A 300 0.34 37.29 30.33
CA ILE A 300 -1.06 37.48 30.72
C ILE A 300 -1.38 38.92 31.15
N MET A 301 -0.47 39.86 30.87
CA MET A 301 -0.73 41.28 31.06
C MET A 301 -1.54 41.85 29.89
N SER A 302 -2.33 42.89 30.16
CA SER A 302 -3.13 43.55 29.13
C SER A 302 -2.24 44.33 28.16
N HIS A 303 -2.66 44.38 26.90
CA HIS A 303 -2.09 45.27 25.89
C HIS A 303 -2.54 46.73 26.05
N LEU A 304 -3.54 47.00 26.90
CA LEU A 304 -4.05 48.34 27.15
C LEU A 304 -3.12 49.12 28.10
N PRO A 305 -3.00 50.44 27.94
CA PRO A 305 -2.29 51.30 28.87
C PRO A 305 -2.81 51.18 30.31
N GLY A 306 -1.96 51.46 31.30
CA GLY A 306 -2.34 51.48 32.72
C GLY A 306 -1.88 50.28 33.54
N GLY A 307 -1.10 49.35 32.98
CA GLY A 307 -0.44 48.28 33.75
C GLY A 307 -1.40 47.24 34.36
N LEU A 308 -2.51 46.95 33.66
CA LEU A 308 -3.53 46.02 34.13
C LEU A 308 -3.23 44.58 33.68
N CYS A 309 -3.50 43.59 34.54
CA CYS A 309 -3.49 42.18 34.13
C CYS A 309 -4.77 41.80 33.36
N GLY A 310 -4.72 40.72 32.58
CA GLY A 310 -5.86 40.26 31.78
C GLY A 310 -7.13 39.98 32.59
N PHE A 311 -6.99 39.52 33.83
CA PHE A 311 -8.13 39.31 34.74
C PHE A 311 -8.81 40.62 35.16
N CYS A 312 -8.05 41.71 35.31
CA CYS A 312 -8.58 43.02 35.70
C CYS A 312 -9.27 43.77 34.56
N VAL A 313 -8.98 43.42 33.31
CA VAL A 313 -9.59 44.05 32.11
C VAL A 313 -10.91 43.38 31.76
N GLY A 314 -11.02 42.07 31.94
CA GLY A 314 -12.21 41.29 31.55
C GLY A 314 -13.35 41.25 32.56
N THR A 315 -13.33 42.09 33.61
CA THR A 315 -14.32 42.00 34.71
C THR A 315 -14.61 43.33 35.40
N THR A 316 -15.84 43.45 35.90
CA THR A 316 -16.28 44.56 36.77
C THR A 316 -15.88 44.36 38.24
N LEU A 317 -15.39 43.17 38.61
CA LEU A 317 -14.97 42.86 39.98
C LEU A 317 -13.88 43.81 40.51
N SER A 318 -13.90 44.08 41.81
CA SER A 318 -12.89 44.92 42.47
C SER A 318 -11.51 44.25 42.44
N GLY A 319 -10.44 45.06 42.45
CA GLY A 319 -9.06 44.55 42.45
C GLY A 319 -8.77 43.59 43.61
N LYS A 320 -9.33 43.88 44.80
CA LYS A 320 -9.22 43.00 45.98
C LYS A 320 -9.83 41.61 45.73
N ARG A 321 -11.04 41.56 45.16
CA ARG A 321 -11.72 40.28 44.86
C ARG A 321 -10.96 39.46 43.81
N ILE A 322 -10.34 40.12 42.83
CA ILE A 322 -9.48 39.44 41.85
C ILE A 322 -8.23 38.88 42.52
N ALA A 323 -7.61 39.62 43.44
CA ALA A 323 -6.45 39.14 44.19
C ALA A 323 -6.80 37.94 45.09
N GLU A 324 -7.99 37.91 45.68
CA GLU A 324 -8.48 36.74 46.45
C GLU A 324 -8.69 35.51 45.57
N LEU A 325 -9.30 35.67 44.39
CA LEU A 325 -9.58 34.57 43.46
C LEU A 325 -8.33 34.06 42.74
N TYR A 326 -7.33 34.94 42.56
CA TYR A 326 -6.09 34.68 41.85
C TYR A 326 -4.92 35.25 42.66
N PRO A 327 -4.53 34.59 43.78
CA PRO A 327 -3.47 35.09 44.63
C PRO A 327 -2.12 35.14 43.91
N GLN A 328 -1.18 35.88 44.47
CA GLN A 328 0.20 35.85 43.97
C GLN A 328 0.78 34.46 44.19
N ILE A 329 1.36 33.88 43.15
CA ILE A 329 2.10 32.62 43.22
C ILE A 329 3.58 32.96 43.05
N ASP A 330 4.33 32.90 44.14
CA ASP A 330 5.78 33.18 44.19
C ASP A 330 6.63 31.98 43.75
N ASP A 331 6.05 31.12 42.93
CA ASP A 331 6.75 30.02 42.30
C ASP A 331 7.59 30.54 41.10
N PRO A 332 8.89 30.22 41.00
CA PRO A 332 9.71 30.55 39.85
C PRO A 332 9.15 29.92 38.55
N GLU A 333 8.46 28.79 38.66
CA GLU A 333 7.84 28.10 37.55
C GLU A 333 6.36 28.47 37.36
N SER A 334 5.98 28.61 36.10
CA SER A 334 4.61 28.84 35.65
C SER A 334 4.15 27.72 34.74
N CYS A 335 2.84 27.47 34.72
CA CYS A 335 2.26 26.49 33.78
C CYS A 335 2.11 27.12 32.40
N TRP A 336 2.73 26.52 31.39
CA TRP A 336 2.69 26.97 30.01
C TRP A 336 1.68 26.19 29.19
N VAL A 337 1.06 26.86 28.22
CA VAL A 337 0.22 26.25 27.19
C VAL A 337 0.47 26.93 25.84
N GLN A 338 0.11 26.25 24.76
CA GLN A 338 0.14 26.81 23.41
C GLN A 338 -1.28 27.07 22.90
N CYS A 339 -1.48 28.22 22.23
CA CYS A 339 -2.73 28.50 21.54
C CYS A 339 -3.00 27.47 20.42
N SER A 340 -4.17 26.85 20.46
CA SER A 340 -4.62 25.82 19.51
C SER A 340 -4.95 26.36 18.11
N ALA A 341 -5.05 27.68 17.94
CA ALA A 341 -5.31 28.28 16.64
C ALA A 341 -4.13 28.05 15.69
N LYS A 342 -4.39 27.44 14.52
CA LYS A 342 -3.39 26.97 13.55
C LYS A 342 -2.36 28.04 13.17
N ILE A 343 -2.76 29.31 13.06
CA ILE A 343 -1.89 30.42 12.65
C ILE A 343 -1.18 31.08 13.86
N CYS A 344 -1.80 31.08 15.05
CA CYS A 344 -1.28 31.81 16.21
C CYS A 344 -0.18 31.04 16.91
N ARG A 345 -0.50 29.87 17.49
CA ARG A 345 0.45 28.98 18.18
C ARG A 345 1.37 29.64 19.19
N ALA A 346 0.97 30.81 19.69
CA ALA A 346 1.72 31.53 20.68
C ALA A 346 1.56 30.84 22.04
N GLN A 347 2.66 30.79 22.79
CA GLN A 347 2.70 30.23 24.12
C GLN A 347 2.49 31.35 25.16
N TYR A 348 1.80 31.00 26.23
CA TYR A 348 1.49 31.89 27.33
C TYR A 348 1.27 31.09 28.62
N VAL A 349 1.35 31.78 29.75
CA VAL A 349 1.15 31.19 31.07
C VAL A 349 -0.33 31.08 31.41
N VAL A 350 -0.69 30.04 32.16
CA VAL A 350 -2.02 29.86 32.77
C VAL A 350 -1.84 29.71 34.27
N GLU A 351 -2.56 30.51 35.06
CA GLU A 351 -2.53 30.39 36.53
C GLU A 351 -3.51 29.33 37.08
N ARG A 352 -4.70 29.18 36.48
CA ARG A 352 -5.69 28.16 36.89
C ARG A 352 -5.77 27.02 35.89
N VAL A 353 -4.90 26.03 36.06
CA VAL A 353 -4.77 24.87 35.16
C VAL A 353 -6.02 23.97 35.19
N ASP A 354 -6.62 23.78 36.37
CA ASP A 354 -7.80 22.92 36.56
C ASP A 354 -9.04 23.44 35.84
N SER A 355 -9.13 24.76 35.64
CA SER A 355 -10.22 25.39 34.90
C SER A 355 -10.05 25.27 33.38
N LEU A 356 -8.90 24.79 32.89
CA LEU A 356 -8.63 24.60 31.48
C LEU A 356 -9.08 23.21 31.02
N GLN A 357 -10.39 23.06 30.82
CA GLN A 357 -11.03 21.81 30.40
C GLN A 357 -11.10 21.63 28.86
N ARG A 358 -10.86 22.69 28.10
CA ARG A 358 -10.86 22.68 26.62
C ARG A 358 -9.49 23.03 26.07
N SER A 359 -9.28 22.76 24.77
CA SER A 359 -8.04 23.11 24.07
C SER A 359 -7.68 24.60 24.28
N PRO A 360 -6.42 24.91 24.69
CA PRO A 360 -6.05 26.27 25.06
C PRO A 360 -6.17 27.23 23.88
N ARG A 361 -6.79 28.39 24.07
CA ARG A 361 -6.90 29.45 23.04
C ARG A 361 -6.60 30.79 23.70
N CYS A 362 -5.61 31.52 23.18
CA CYS A 362 -5.19 32.79 23.78
C CYS A 362 -6.29 33.85 23.69
N TYR A 363 -6.20 34.88 24.53
CA TYR A 363 -7.14 36.00 24.57
C TYR A 363 -7.34 36.63 23.18
N TYR A 364 -6.27 36.90 22.44
CA TYR A 364 -6.33 37.55 21.15
C TYR A 364 -7.11 36.74 20.11
N CYS A 365 -6.83 35.43 20.01
CA CYS A 365 -7.59 34.55 19.12
C CYS A 365 -9.06 34.42 19.55
N ARG A 366 -9.38 34.43 20.85
CA ARG A 366 -10.78 34.39 21.31
C ARG A 366 -11.57 35.62 20.87
N ASN A 367 -10.91 36.77 20.78
CA ASN A 367 -11.51 38.05 20.42
C ASN A 367 -11.24 38.46 18.96
N ASN A 368 -10.72 37.56 18.12
CA ASN A 368 -10.34 37.83 16.73
C ASN A 368 -9.40 39.04 16.54
N THR A 369 -8.50 39.29 17.49
CA THR A 369 -7.48 40.35 17.41
C THR A 369 -6.08 39.79 17.10
N PRO A 370 -5.19 40.58 16.50
CA PRO A 370 -3.81 40.17 16.24
C PRO A 370 -3.06 39.82 17.53
N CYS A 371 -2.48 38.62 17.60
CA CYS A 371 -1.70 38.18 18.75
C CYS A 371 -0.31 38.82 18.75
N PRO A 372 0.09 39.59 19.80
CA PRO A 372 1.39 40.25 19.88
C PRO A 372 2.48 39.25 20.33
N ALA A 373 2.71 38.21 19.54
CA ALA A 373 3.74 37.21 19.84
C ALA A 373 5.10 37.64 19.27
N LEU A 374 6.18 37.38 20.02
CA LEU A 374 7.57 37.45 19.56
C LEU A 374 8.11 36.04 19.34
N GLU A 375 8.90 35.87 18.28
CA GLU A 375 9.56 34.60 17.98
C GLU A 375 10.94 34.55 18.65
N CYS A 376 11.24 33.46 19.34
CA CYS A 376 12.53 33.27 19.98
C CYS A 376 13.62 32.97 18.95
N SER A 377 14.74 33.69 19.02
CA SER A 377 15.88 33.50 18.13
C SER A 377 16.66 32.18 18.30
N ILE A 378 16.40 31.43 19.37
CA ILE A 378 17.06 30.14 19.66
C ILE A 378 16.11 28.97 19.35
N CYS A 379 14.98 28.91 20.06
CA CYS A 379 14.04 27.78 19.89
C CYS A 379 12.92 28.05 18.89
N THR A 380 12.83 29.21 18.23
CA THR A 380 11.76 29.59 17.28
C THR A 380 10.31 29.48 17.79
N ASN A 381 10.10 29.25 19.09
CA ASN A 381 8.77 29.32 19.70
C ASN A 381 8.27 30.77 19.73
N ARG A 382 6.98 30.94 19.50
CA ARG A 382 6.28 32.23 19.59
C ARG A 382 5.73 32.42 20.99
N ILE A 383 6.12 33.48 21.70
CA ILE A 383 5.68 33.79 23.05
C ILE A 383 4.86 35.08 23.05
N ILE A 384 3.72 35.11 23.74
CA ILE A 384 2.92 36.34 23.86
C ILE A 384 3.68 37.37 24.70
N VAL A 385 4.02 38.50 24.10
CA VAL A 385 4.65 39.64 24.79
C VAL A 385 3.95 40.91 24.30
N PRO A 386 2.96 41.45 25.05
CA PRO A 386 2.24 42.65 24.63
C PRO A 386 3.20 43.82 24.40
N ASN A 387 2.90 44.68 23.42
CA ASN A 387 3.81 45.72 22.94
C ASN A 387 4.34 46.65 24.05
N LEU A 388 3.52 46.94 25.06
CA LEU A 388 3.88 47.79 26.20
C LEU A 388 5.00 47.22 27.08
N TYR A 389 5.23 45.90 27.03
CA TYR A 389 6.23 45.21 27.86
C TYR A 389 7.43 44.72 27.05
N ARG A 390 7.57 45.16 25.79
CA ARG A 390 8.73 44.81 24.95
C ARG A 390 9.86 45.80 25.20
N SER A 391 11.03 45.31 25.58
CA SER A 391 12.24 46.12 25.63
C SER A 391 12.75 46.46 24.21
N ALA A 392 13.69 47.40 24.11
CA ALA A 392 14.33 47.71 22.83
C ALA A 392 15.11 46.51 22.26
N SER A 393 15.73 45.71 23.13
CA SER A 393 16.44 44.47 22.76
C SER A 393 15.48 43.39 22.27
N ASP A 394 14.31 43.23 22.90
CA ASP A 394 13.29 42.24 22.47
C ASP A 394 12.80 42.49 21.04
N LYS A 395 12.76 43.76 20.61
CA LYS A 395 12.37 44.14 19.25
C LYS A 395 13.41 43.75 18.20
N GLN A 396 14.69 43.62 18.58
CA GLN A 396 15.76 43.20 17.69
C GLN A 396 15.97 41.69 17.72
N LYS A 397 16.13 41.11 18.92
CA LYS A 397 16.42 39.69 19.12
C LYS A 397 15.81 39.21 20.43
N TYR A 398 14.67 38.54 20.33
CA TYR A 398 13.98 38.00 21.49
C TYR A 398 14.52 36.61 21.88
N THR A 399 14.65 36.37 23.19
CA THR A 399 14.97 35.07 23.78
C THR A 399 13.87 34.70 24.77
N CYS A 400 13.23 33.54 24.59
CA CYS A 400 12.15 33.14 25.49
C CYS A 400 12.68 32.77 26.88
N PRO A 401 11.82 32.82 27.92
CA PRO A 401 12.23 32.48 29.29
C PRO A 401 12.92 31.13 29.43
N GLY A 402 12.41 30.09 28.74
CA GLY A 402 13.02 28.76 28.78
C GLY A 402 14.37 28.64 28.07
N CYS A 403 14.69 29.51 27.11
CA CYS A 403 16.01 29.55 26.48
C CYS A 403 17.00 30.44 27.25
N LEU A 404 16.48 31.38 28.05
CA LEU A 404 17.28 32.28 28.87
C LEU A 404 17.76 31.57 30.15
N ASP A 405 16.93 30.68 30.68
CA ASP A 405 17.22 29.89 31.87
C ASP A 405 18.07 28.65 31.51
N ALA A 406 19.36 28.71 31.82
CA ALA A 406 20.31 27.63 31.53
C ALA A 406 20.11 26.41 32.45
N ASP A 407 19.48 26.60 33.61
CA ASP A 407 19.28 25.56 34.63
C ASP A 407 17.94 24.82 34.44
N TRP A 408 17.12 25.25 33.46
CA TRP A 408 15.86 24.59 33.18
C TRP A 408 16.09 23.20 32.55
N SER A 409 15.72 22.17 33.31
CA SER A 409 15.92 20.75 32.96
C SER A 409 15.24 20.33 31.65
N ASN A 410 14.15 21.00 31.26
CA ASN A 410 13.48 20.73 30.00
C ASN A 410 14.12 21.54 28.86
N LYS A 411 14.46 20.86 27.77
CA LYS A 411 15.00 21.52 26.58
C LYS A 411 13.88 22.23 25.81
N THR A 412 14.11 23.50 25.44
CA THR A 412 13.19 24.26 24.56
C THR A 412 13.13 23.73 23.13
N VAL A 413 14.12 22.92 22.74
CA VAL A 413 14.18 22.17 21.49
C VAL A 413 14.22 20.70 21.84
N VAL A 414 13.23 19.94 21.38
CA VAL A 414 13.04 18.54 21.71
C VAL A 414 13.21 17.66 20.48
N SER A 415 13.81 16.49 20.67
CA SER A 415 13.84 15.44 19.67
C SER A 415 12.47 14.77 19.61
N THR A 416 11.86 14.76 18.43
CA THR A 416 10.57 14.15 18.15
C THR A 416 10.74 13.16 17.01
N GLU A 417 10.33 11.91 17.23
CA GLU A 417 10.26 10.92 16.18
C GLU A 417 9.14 11.29 15.18
N THR A 418 9.47 11.27 13.90
CA THR A 418 8.54 11.52 12.79
C THR A 418 8.86 10.61 11.61
N THR A 419 8.17 10.79 10.48
CA THR A 419 8.40 10.05 9.25
C THR A 419 8.44 10.98 8.04
N VAL A 420 9.00 10.50 6.91
CA VAL A 420 8.98 11.22 5.63
C VAL A 420 7.54 11.52 5.21
N ARG A 421 6.61 10.58 5.42
CA ARG A 421 5.19 10.77 5.12
C ARG A 421 4.59 11.93 5.91
N ALA A 422 4.87 12.02 7.21
CA ALA A 422 4.37 13.11 8.04
C ALA A 422 4.96 14.46 7.61
N LEU A 423 6.25 14.51 7.29
CA LEU A 423 6.90 15.73 6.78
C LEU A 423 6.33 16.15 5.41
N ASN A 424 6.06 15.21 4.51
CA ASN A 424 5.49 15.52 3.19
C ASN A 424 4.07 16.10 3.27
N GLN A 425 3.28 15.75 4.29
CA GLN A 425 1.94 16.30 4.47
C GLN A 425 1.97 17.82 4.70
N GLU A 426 2.99 18.33 5.40
CA GLU A 426 3.14 19.76 5.70
C GLU A 426 4.04 20.48 4.69
N ASN A 427 5.10 19.83 4.21
CA ASN A 427 6.17 20.47 3.43
C ASN A 427 6.19 20.08 1.96
N LYS A 428 5.28 19.21 1.51
CA LYS A 428 5.26 18.69 0.14
C LYS A 428 6.55 17.90 -0.17
N VAL A 429 6.85 17.56 -1.43
CA VAL A 429 7.97 16.64 -1.77
C VAL A 429 9.25 17.33 -2.23
N GLN A 430 9.26 18.66 -2.37
CA GLN A 430 10.39 19.40 -2.95
C GLN A 430 11.68 19.28 -2.13
N TRP A 431 11.56 19.13 -0.81
CA TRP A 431 12.72 18.92 0.06
C TRP A 431 13.42 17.57 -0.16
N LEU A 432 12.79 16.63 -0.89
CA LEU A 432 13.42 15.39 -1.36
C LEU A 432 13.96 15.53 -2.79
N GLY A 433 14.01 16.75 -3.34
CA GLY A 433 14.50 17.05 -4.67
C GLY A 433 13.59 16.63 -5.82
N PHE A 434 12.28 16.60 -5.56
CA PHE A 434 11.23 16.53 -6.57
C PHE A 434 10.72 17.94 -6.92
N THR A 435 9.96 18.06 -8.01
CA THR A 435 9.36 19.33 -8.39
C THR A 435 8.02 19.56 -7.69
N ALA A 436 7.51 20.80 -7.74
CA ALA A 436 6.17 21.09 -7.20
C ALA A 436 5.05 20.33 -7.93
N ALA A 437 5.25 20.02 -9.23
CA ALA A 437 4.30 19.26 -10.02
C ALA A 437 4.21 17.79 -9.59
N ASP A 438 5.24 17.27 -8.90
CA ASP A 438 5.32 15.87 -8.50
C ASP A 438 4.51 15.55 -7.24
N ASN A 439 4.06 16.56 -6.49
CA ASN A 439 3.31 16.40 -5.24
C ASN A 439 2.12 15.45 -5.33
N GLU A 440 1.46 15.39 -6.49
CA GLU A 440 0.30 14.53 -6.75
C GLU A 440 0.63 13.35 -7.67
N ARG A 441 1.91 13.18 -8.04
CA ARG A 441 2.38 12.17 -9.00
C ARG A 441 3.18 11.05 -8.32
N VAL A 442 3.99 11.40 -7.31
CA VAL A 442 4.92 10.49 -6.65
C VAL A 442 4.33 9.83 -5.39
N PHE A 443 4.93 8.71 -4.97
CA PHE A 443 4.57 7.99 -3.74
C PHE A 443 3.13 7.45 -3.71
N LEU A 444 2.61 7.09 -4.87
CA LEU A 444 1.25 6.56 -5.07
C LEU A 444 1.23 5.03 -5.27
N GLY A 445 2.36 4.33 -5.10
CA GLY A 445 2.47 2.90 -5.36
C GLY A 445 2.44 2.51 -6.84
N LYS A 446 2.63 3.47 -7.75
CA LYS A 446 2.75 3.21 -9.19
C LYS A 446 4.13 2.60 -9.50
N SER A 447 4.19 1.71 -10.49
CA SER A 447 5.47 1.17 -10.96
C SER A 447 6.29 2.26 -11.65
N ALA A 448 7.62 2.14 -11.63
CA ALA A 448 8.53 3.04 -12.33
C ALA A 448 8.16 3.14 -13.83
N PHE A 449 7.82 2.01 -14.46
CA PHE A 449 7.28 1.97 -15.81
C PHE A 449 6.08 2.92 -16.03
N LYS A 450 5.05 2.83 -15.18
CA LYS A 450 3.85 3.67 -15.30
C LYS A 450 4.16 5.16 -15.09
N LEU A 451 5.11 5.48 -14.22
CA LEU A 451 5.53 6.86 -13.99
C LEU A 451 6.29 7.41 -15.20
N MET A 452 7.23 6.63 -15.73
CA MET A 452 8.04 7.04 -16.89
C MET A 452 7.20 7.17 -18.17
N GLN A 453 6.20 6.30 -18.35
CA GLN A 453 5.25 6.40 -19.45
C GLN A 453 4.40 7.68 -19.38
N ALA A 454 4.05 8.13 -18.17
CA ALA A 454 3.16 9.29 -17.97
C ALA A 454 3.90 10.63 -17.90
N PHE A 455 5.11 10.67 -17.34
CA PHE A 455 5.79 11.91 -16.95
C PHE A 455 7.28 11.95 -17.28
N ASP A 456 7.76 11.05 -18.13
CA ASP A 456 9.18 10.88 -18.49
C ASP A 456 10.12 10.58 -17.29
N GLN A 457 11.43 10.64 -17.52
CA GLN A 457 12.47 10.31 -16.53
C GLN A 457 12.66 11.36 -15.43
N SER A 458 12.16 12.59 -15.61
CA SER A 458 12.30 13.69 -14.65
C SER A 458 11.55 13.45 -13.33
N VAL A 459 10.51 12.60 -13.37
CA VAL A 459 9.64 12.25 -12.23
C VAL A 459 10.38 11.59 -11.05
N PHE A 460 11.58 11.02 -11.29
CA PHE A 460 12.34 10.33 -10.24
C PHE A 460 13.13 11.25 -9.31
N GLY A 461 13.12 12.56 -9.58
CA GLY A 461 13.79 13.57 -8.74
C GLY A 461 15.31 13.40 -8.68
N LYS A 462 15.99 14.25 -7.92
CA LYS A 462 17.44 14.18 -7.68
C LYS A 462 17.76 14.44 -6.22
N PRO A 463 18.81 13.85 -5.64
CA PRO A 463 19.27 14.23 -4.30
C PRO A 463 19.55 15.74 -4.24
N ILE A 464 19.17 16.38 -3.13
CA ILE A 464 19.50 17.79 -2.89
C ILE A 464 20.36 17.92 -1.63
N THR A 465 21.33 18.83 -1.70
CA THR A 465 22.18 19.23 -0.59
C THR A 465 21.85 20.69 -0.26
N GLY A 466 20.80 20.96 0.53
CA GLY A 466 20.38 22.35 0.75
C GLY A 466 19.18 22.60 1.69
N SER A 467 19.15 23.83 2.23
CA SER A 467 18.28 24.32 3.30
C SER A 467 16.82 24.56 2.88
N SER A 468 16.05 23.49 2.74
CA SER A 468 14.59 23.62 2.76
C SER A 468 14.15 24.00 4.18
N GLN A 469 13.33 25.03 4.35
CA GLN A 469 12.67 25.23 5.65
C GLN A 469 11.60 24.15 5.80
N LEU A 470 11.79 23.22 6.74
CA LEU A 470 10.80 22.21 7.07
C LEU A 470 10.00 22.61 8.28
N THR A 471 8.74 22.20 8.27
CA THR A 471 7.80 22.38 9.36
C THR A 471 7.24 21.03 9.81
N LEU A 472 7.10 20.84 11.10
CA LEU A 472 6.50 19.64 11.68
C LEU A 472 5.54 20.06 12.79
N ALA A 473 4.30 19.59 12.72
CA ALA A 473 3.20 20.11 13.50
C ALA A 473 3.19 21.65 13.44
N GLY A 474 3.46 22.21 12.25
CA GLY A 474 3.73 23.58 11.81
C GLY A 474 4.68 24.42 12.68
N LYS A 475 5.66 23.76 13.29
CA LYS A 475 6.82 24.41 13.89
C LYS A 475 8.03 24.20 13.01
N GLN A 476 8.93 25.17 12.96
CA GLN A 476 10.15 25.04 12.16
C GLN A 476 11.06 23.96 12.72
N VAL A 477 11.51 23.07 11.86
CA VAL A 477 12.47 22.01 12.17
C VAL A 477 13.88 22.60 12.16
N GLN A 478 14.65 22.33 13.21
CA GLN A 478 15.97 22.95 13.40
C GLN A 478 17.13 22.12 12.83
N ASN A 479 16.94 20.83 12.57
CA ASN A 479 17.98 19.90 12.12
C ASN A 479 17.74 19.37 10.69
N VAL A 480 17.26 20.20 9.77
CA VAL A 480 16.90 19.78 8.40
C VAL A 480 18.03 19.02 7.69
N ALA A 481 19.28 19.50 7.79
CA ALA A 481 20.43 18.83 7.18
C ALA A 481 20.63 17.40 7.70
N SER A 482 20.41 17.18 9.00
CA SER A 482 20.47 15.86 9.61
C SER A 482 19.33 14.96 9.14
N ILE A 483 18.13 15.49 8.95
CA ILE A 483 16.98 14.74 8.40
C ILE A 483 17.27 14.29 6.96
N LEU A 484 17.74 15.21 6.11
CA LEU A 484 18.13 14.88 4.73
C LEU A 484 19.20 13.79 4.70
N TRP A 485 20.21 13.92 5.55
CA TRP A 485 21.27 12.91 5.66
C TRP A 485 20.72 11.55 6.11
N GLN A 486 19.88 11.49 7.15
CA GLN A 486 19.24 10.24 7.60
C GLN A 486 18.44 9.55 6.49
N VAL A 487 17.76 10.33 5.64
CA VAL A 487 16.97 9.81 4.51
C VAL A 487 17.88 9.34 3.38
N GLU A 488 18.78 10.18 2.90
CA GLU A 488 19.65 9.87 1.75
C GLU A 488 20.67 8.79 2.08
N GLU A 489 21.20 8.73 3.30
CA GLU A 489 22.12 7.67 3.73
C GLU A 489 21.42 6.31 3.70
N ARG A 490 20.23 6.20 4.30
CA ARG A 490 19.41 4.98 4.31
C ARG A 490 19.11 4.51 2.88
N VAL A 491 18.69 5.44 2.02
CA VAL A 491 18.41 5.15 0.61
C VAL A 491 19.68 4.79 -0.16
N GLY A 492 20.81 5.45 0.09
CA GLY A 492 22.09 5.13 -0.51
C GLY A 492 22.51 3.68 -0.24
N ARG A 493 22.43 3.27 1.04
CA ARG A 493 22.72 1.90 1.49
C ARG A 493 21.74 0.85 0.97
N GLY A 494 20.57 1.26 0.46
CA GLY A 494 19.54 0.32 0.00
C GLY A 494 18.73 -0.32 1.12
N GLU A 495 18.75 0.29 2.31
CA GLU A 495 18.06 -0.25 3.49
C GLU A 495 16.56 0.03 3.42
N VAL A 496 15.76 -0.96 3.81
CA VAL A 496 14.31 -0.82 3.99
C VAL A 496 13.97 -1.16 5.43
N VAL A 497 13.36 -0.22 6.15
CA VAL A 497 12.93 -0.47 7.53
C VAL A 497 11.73 -1.42 7.53
N LEU A 498 11.97 -2.63 8.01
CA LEU A 498 10.95 -3.66 8.20
C LEU A 498 10.32 -3.54 9.58
N ALA A 499 9.10 -4.06 9.68
CA ALA A 499 8.38 -4.26 10.93
C ALA A 499 7.53 -5.52 10.81
N TYR A 500 7.18 -6.11 11.95
CA TYR A 500 6.36 -7.32 12.00
C TYR A 500 4.88 -6.97 11.91
N CYS A 501 4.15 -7.77 11.12
CA CYS A 501 2.70 -7.82 11.25
C CYS A 501 2.34 -8.45 12.60
N ALA A 502 1.54 -7.77 13.42
CA ALA A 502 1.17 -8.26 14.75
C ALA A 502 0.24 -9.49 14.71
N LEU A 503 -0.30 -9.86 13.55
CA LEU A 503 -1.22 -11.00 13.39
C LEU A 503 -0.53 -12.25 12.84
N CYS A 504 0.21 -12.14 11.72
CA CYS A 504 0.93 -13.28 11.12
C CYS A 504 2.40 -13.37 11.52
N PHE A 505 2.94 -12.36 12.22
CA PHE A 505 4.35 -12.28 12.65
C PHE A 505 5.38 -12.28 11.51
N GLU A 506 4.95 -12.07 10.27
CA GLU A 506 5.86 -11.91 9.13
C GLU A 506 6.44 -10.50 9.05
N GLU A 507 7.70 -10.40 8.63
CA GLU A 507 8.36 -9.13 8.34
C GLU A 507 7.80 -8.51 7.06
N LYS A 508 7.40 -7.24 7.16
CA LYS A 508 6.92 -6.44 6.04
C LYS A 508 7.55 -5.06 6.08
N ALA A 509 7.67 -4.41 4.92
CA ALA A 509 8.00 -2.99 4.90
C ALA A 509 6.96 -2.21 5.71
N LYS A 510 7.39 -1.26 6.54
CA LYS A 510 6.48 -0.52 7.44
C LYS A 510 5.33 0.19 6.69
N SER A 511 5.57 0.61 5.45
CA SER A 511 4.56 1.19 4.54
C SER A 511 3.45 0.22 4.10
N LYS A 512 3.64 -1.08 4.30
CA LYS A 512 2.65 -2.15 4.03
C LYS A 512 1.84 -2.54 5.26
N LEU A 513 2.19 -2.00 6.43
CA LEU A 513 1.45 -2.23 7.66
C LEU A 513 0.48 -1.09 7.93
N MET A 514 -0.66 -1.42 8.52
CA MET A 514 -1.74 -0.49 8.80
C MET A 514 -2.23 -0.64 10.23
N PRO A 515 -2.81 0.41 10.84
CA PRO A 515 -3.41 0.29 12.17
C PRO A 515 -4.50 -0.79 12.20
N ALA A 516 -4.44 -1.68 13.19
CA ALA A 516 -5.33 -2.84 13.28
C ALA A 516 -6.82 -2.50 13.32
N CYS A 517 -7.20 -1.36 13.90
CA CYS A 517 -8.61 -0.96 14.08
C CYS A 517 -8.90 0.53 13.89
N GLY A 518 -7.88 1.36 13.67
CA GLY A 518 -8.00 2.81 13.49
C GLY A 518 -8.33 3.63 14.74
N ARG A 519 -8.53 3.00 15.91
CA ARG A 519 -8.83 3.71 17.17
C ARG A 519 -7.56 4.26 17.82
N SER A 520 -7.67 5.44 18.43
CA SER A 520 -6.61 5.99 19.28
C SER A 520 -6.29 5.04 20.45
N GLY A 521 -5.00 4.92 20.78
CA GLY A 521 -4.50 4.00 21.81
C GLY A 521 -4.34 2.54 21.38
N CYS A 522 -4.67 2.16 20.13
CA CYS A 522 -4.31 0.85 19.59
C CYS A 522 -3.06 0.99 18.72
N ALA A 523 -1.88 0.67 19.27
CA ALA A 523 -0.60 0.79 18.57
C ALA A 523 -0.28 -0.37 17.59
N GLN A 524 -1.15 -1.38 17.52
CA GLN A 524 -0.90 -2.60 16.75
C GLN A 524 -1.01 -2.36 15.24
N LEU A 525 -0.01 -2.87 14.51
CA LEU A 525 0.14 -2.75 13.07
C LEU A 525 0.02 -4.13 12.40
N VAL A 526 -0.76 -4.20 11.32
CA VAL A 526 -1.13 -5.44 10.64
C VAL A 526 -1.07 -5.24 9.12
N ASP A 527 -0.65 -6.25 8.38
CA ASP A 527 -0.68 -6.21 6.91
C ASP A 527 -2.11 -6.29 6.35
N GLU A 528 -2.26 -5.97 5.06
CA GLU A 528 -3.55 -5.90 4.40
C GLU A 528 -4.24 -7.26 4.23
N ALA A 529 -3.50 -8.34 4.02
CA ALA A 529 -4.06 -9.67 3.84
C ALA A 529 -4.66 -10.16 5.16
N CYS A 530 -3.93 -10.02 6.26
CA CYS A 530 -4.38 -10.34 7.61
C CYS A 530 -5.65 -9.57 8.00
N LEU A 531 -5.74 -8.27 7.71
CA LEU A 531 -6.95 -7.49 8.01
C LEU A 531 -8.14 -7.90 7.14
N ARG A 532 -7.88 -8.22 5.87
CA ARG A 532 -8.93 -8.71 4.95
C ARG A 532 -9.46 -10.06 5.38
N GLU A 533 -8.61 -10.95 5.87
CA GLU A 533 -9.02 -12.24 6.42
C GLU A 533 -9.80 -12.07 7.73
N TRP A 534 -9.28 -11.28 8.67
CA TRP A 534 -9.91 -11.06 9.97
C TRP A 534 -11.28 -10.42 9.85
N TYR A 535 -11.39 -9.24 9.24
CA TYR A 535 -12.65 -8.51 9.15
C TYR A 535 -13.57 -9.04 8.02
N GLY A 536 -13.01 -9.65 6.98
CA GLY A 536 -13.75 -10.20 5.84
C GLY A 536 -14.29 -11.61 6.02
N GLY A 537 -14.06 -12.24 7.18
CA GLY A 537 -14.50 -13.61 7.45
C GLY A 537 -16.02 -13.78 7.52
N ASN A 538 -16.74 -12.81 8.10
CA ASN A 538 -18.20 -12.82 8.17
C ASN A 538 -18.84 -12.53 6.81
N ARG A 539 -19.74 -13.42 6.37
CA ARG A 539 -20.43 -13.34 5.07
C ARG A 539 -21.94 -13.58 5.19
N PRO A 540 -22.75 -13.02 4.28
CA PRO A 540 -24.18 -13.32 4.17
C PRO A 540 -24.44 -14.82 4.05
N GLY A 541 -25.50 -15.29 4.70
CA GLY A 541 -25.93 -16.69 4.69
C GLY A 541 -25.12 -17.63 5.58
N LYS A 542 -24.13 -17.12 6.32
CA LYS A 542 -23.26 -17.92 7.21
C LYS A 542 -23.44 -17.56 8.68
N LEU A 543 -22.95 -18.45 9.54
CA LEU A 543 -22.84 -18.19 10.98
C LEU A 543 -21.87 -17.03 11.24
N LEU A 544 -22.25 -16.14 12.16
CA LEU A 544 -21.47 -14.97 12.51
C LEU A 544 -20.39 -15.32 13.55
N ASN A 545 -19.14 -15.02 13.20
CA ASN A 545 -18.05 -14.96 14.15
C ASN A 545 -17.98 -13.57 14.80
N MET A 546 -18.48 -13.47 16.03
CA MET A 546 -18.55 -12.19 16.76
C MET A 546 -17.18 -11.56 17.02
N ALA A 547 -16.12 -12.37 17.18
CA ALA A 547 -14.78 -11.85 17.43
C ALA A 547 -14.25 -11.03 16.23
N GLN A 548 -14.66 -11.38 15.01
CA GLN A 548 -14.26 -10.69 13.77
C GLN A 548 -14.94 -9.32 13.59
N PHE A 549 -15.91 -8.93 14.44
CA PHE A 549 -16.45 -7.57 14.48
C PHE A 549 -15.70 -6.64 15.45
N THR A 550 -14.66 -7.15 16.11
CA THR A 550 -13.83 -6.42 17.06
C THR A 550 -12.37 -6.45 16.65
N CYS A 551 -11.59 -5.49 17.16
CA CYS A 551 -10.15 -5.51 16.96
C CYS A 551 -9.53 -6.79 17.55
N PRO A 552 -8.66 -7.52 16.82
CA PRO A 552 -8.03 -8.75 17.32
C PRO A 552 -7.21 -8.52 18.59
N PHE A 553 -6.72 -7.30 18.81
CA PHE A 553 -5.85 -6.96 19.93
C PHE A 553 -6.59 -6.25 21.05
N CYS A 554 -7.08 -5.03 20.80
CA CYS A 554 -7.70 -4.24 21.87
C CYS A 554 -9.17 -4.57 22.13
N ARG A 555 -9.78 -5.49 21.36
CA ARG A 555 -11.18 -5.94 21.46
C ARG A 555 -12.25 -4.85 21.37
N ARG A 556 -11.85 -3.58 21.16
CA ARG A 556 -12.75 -2.45 20.91
C ARG A 556 -13.34 -2.54 19.50
N LYS A 557 -14.49 -1.88 19.32
CA LYS A 557 -15.10 -1.68 18.00
C LYS A 557 -14.11 -0.95 17.08
N PRO A 558 -13.74 -1.49 15.91
CA PRO A 558 -12.93 -0.76 14.94
C PRO A 558 -13.64 0.52 14.47
N THR A 559 -12.90 1.41 13.79
CA THR A 559 -13.51 2.57 13.13
C THR A 559 -14.38 2.10 11.96
N LEU A 560 -15.45 2.84 11.65
CA LEU A 560 -16.31 2.54 10.50
C LEU A 560 -15.47 2.48 9.21
N LYS A 561 -14.51 3.39 9.03
CA LYS A 561 -13.57 3.39 7.90
C LYS A 561 -12.81 2.07 7.74
N THR A 562 -12.36 1.46 8.84
CA THR A 562 -11.70 0.15 8.81
C THR A 562 -12.65 -0.94 8.32
N MET A 563 -13.86 -1.02 8.89
CA MET A 563 -14.84 -2.02 8.47
C MET A 563 -15.29 -1.83 7.03
N MET A 564 -15.49 -0.60 6.58
CA MET A 564 -15.89 -0.31 5.21
C MET A 564 -14.84 -0.72 4.19
N ARG A 565 -13.56 -0.62 4.56
CA ARG A 565 -12.46 -1.04 3.69
C ARG A 565 -12.40 -2.56 3.52
N TYR A 566 -12.64 -3.34 4.57
CA TYR A 566 -12.39 -4.79 4.57
C TYR A 566 -13.66 -5.65 4.48
N ASN A 567 -14.80 -5.15 4.95
CA ASN A 567 -16.08 -5.83 4.90
C ASN A 567 -17.25 -4.84 4.88
N ALA A 568 -17.43 -4.17 3.74
CA ALA A 568 -18.47 -3.16 3.58
C ALA A 568 -19.89 -3.66 3.86
N PRO A 569 -20.31 -4.86 3.37
CA PRO A 569 -21.65 -5.36 3.64
C PRO A 569 -21.90 -5.56 5.14
N ALA A 570 -20.90 -6.02 5.90
CA ALA A 570 -21.07 -6.27 7.33
C ALA A 570 -21.13 -4.98 8.16
N ALA A 571 -20.67 -3.86 7.61
CA ALA A 571 -20.93 -2.54 8.18
C ALA A 571 -22.41 -2.13 8.12
N SER A 572 -23.20 -2.78 7.26
CA SER A 572 -24.65 -2.54 7.11
C SER A 572 -25.53 -3.63 7.74
N LEU A 573 -24.91 -4.57 8.48
CA LEU A 573 -25.61 -5.68 9.12
C LEU A 573 -26.54 -5.17 10.23
N GLY A 574 -27.85 -5.34 10.02
CA GLY A 574 -28.90 -4.93 10.96
C GLY A 574 -28.93 -5.81 12.21
N SER A 575 -29.39 -5.26 13.34
CA SER A 575 -29.48 -5.97 14.64
C SER A 575 -28.18 -6.58 15.17
N LEU A 576 -27.01 -6.22 14.63
CA LEU A 576 -25.72 -6.74 15.08
C LEU A 576 -25.43 -6.35 16.53
N ALA A 577 -25.82 -5.15 16.98
CA ALA A 577 -25.58 -4.72 18.35
C ALA A 577 -26.23 -5.67 19.37
N ARG A 578 -27.50 -6.02 19.15
CA ARG A 578 -28.22 -7.01 19.97
C ARG A 578 -27.52 -8.37 19.95
N ALA A 579 -27.06 -8.81 18.78
CA ALA A 579 -26.37 -10.09 18.62
C ALA A 579 -24.99 -10.13 19.30
N MET A 580 -24.30 -8.99 19.41
CA MET A 580 -23.01 -8.89 20.11
C MET A 580 -23.17 -8.95 21.64
N ASP A 581 -24.31 -8.50 22.16
CA ASP A 581 -24.60 -8.49 23.61
C ASP A 581 -25.21 -9.82 24.10
N ASP A 582 -25.97 -10.53 23.26
CA ASP A 582 -26.60 -11.79 23.63
C ASP A 582 -25.69 -13.00 23.43
N ARG A 583 -25.20 -13.55 24.55
CA ARG A 583 -24.32 -14.73 24.54
C ARG A 583 -25.04 -16.06 24.52
N ARG A 584 -26.37 -16.10 24.66
CA ARG A 584 -27.15 -17.35 24.77
C ARG A 584 -27.31 -18.05 23.43
N PHE A 585 -27.33 -17.27 22.36
CA PHE A 585 -27.56 -17.75 21.01
C PHE A 585 -26.31 -17.67 20.14
N LEU A 586 -26.27 -18.50 19.12
CA LEU A 586 -25.41 -18.36 17.96
C LEU A 586 -26.23 -17.65 16.89
N TYR A 587 -25.67 -16.60 16.30
CA TYR A 587 -26.35 -15.81 15.28
C TYR A 587 -25.78 -16.10 13.88
N ALA A 588 -26.62 -16.00 12.87
CA ALA A 588 -26.23 -16.06 11.46
C ALA A 588 -26.71 -14.81 10.71
N TRP A 589 -26.09 -14.57 9.56
CA TRP A 589 -26.45 -13.46 8.68
C TRP A 589 -27.53 -13.91 7.70
N CYS A 590 -28.74 -13.41 7.84
CA CYS A 590 -29.84 -13.74 6.93
C CYS A 590 -29.63 -13.14 5.53
N LEU A 591 -29.76 -13.95 4.48
CA LEU A 591 -29.65 -13.51 3.08
C LEU A 591 -30.74 -12.50 2.69
N ASP A 592 -31.96 -12.66 3.21
CA ASP A 592 -33.10 -11.82 2.78
C ASP A 592 -33.19 -10.51 3.53
N CYS A 593 -33.31 -10.54 4.86
CA CYS A 593 -33.45 -9.33 5.65
C CYS A 593 -32.10 -8.63 5.91
N GLY A 594 -30.95 -9.29 5.72
CA GLY A 594 -29.64 -8.68 5.97
C GLY A 594 -29.37 -8.39 7.45
N HIS A 595 -30.05 -9.09 8.35
CA HIS A 595 -29.92 -8.94 9.80
C HIS A 595 -29.14 -10.09 10.43
N ALA A 596 -28.53 -9.81 11.59
CA ALA A 596 -28.03 -10.82 12.50
C ALA A 596 -29.22 -11.45 13.24
N GLN A 597 -29.52 -12.71 12.93
CA GLN A 597 -30.67 -13.44 13.46
C GLN A 597 -30.22 -14.72 14.18
N VAL A 598 -31.01 -15.17 15.14
CA VAL A 598 -30.72 -16.38 15.93
C VAL A 598 -30.72 -17.58 14.98
N ALA A 599 -29.64 -18.36 15.04
CA ALA A 599 -29.50 -19.60 14.30
C ALA A 599 -29.70 -20.81 15.22
N TYR A 600 -29.00 -20.82 16.36
CA TYR A 600 -29.11 -21.88 17.36
C TYR A 600 -29.06 -21.30 18.76
N GLU A 601 -29.72 -21.95 19.71
CA GLU A 601 -29.43 -21.73 21.12
C GLU A 601 -28.21 -22.56 21.50
N ARG A 602 -27.25 -21.97 22.24
CA ARG A 602 -26.00 -22.66 22.57
C ARG A 602 -26.22 -23.95 23.37
N VAL A 603 -27.28 -24.01 24.19
CA VAL A 603 -27.60 -25.20 24.99
C VAL A 603 -28.05 -26.39 24.13
N CYS A 604 -28.52 -26.13 22.90
CA CYS A 604 -28.94 -27.17 21.97
C CYS A 604 -27.77 -27.74 21.14
N CYS A 605 -26.61 -27.08 21.16
CA CYS A 605 -25.41 -27.53 20.47
C CYS A 605 -24.63 -28.53 21.35
N THR A 606 -25.15 -29.75 21.45
CA THR A 606 -24.58 -30.84 22.27
C THR A 606 -23.51 -31.67 21.56
N GLU A 607 -23.36 -31.51 20.24
CA GLU A 607 -22.34 -32.19 19.42
C GLU A 607 -20.97 -31.46 19.49
N GLU A 608 -19.86 -32.21 19.36
CA GLU A 608 -18.48 -31.68 19.46
C GLU A 608 -18.16 -30.58 18.41
N THR A 609 -18.90 -30.52 17.31
CA THR A 609 -18.73 -29.53 16.25
C THR A 609 -20.06 -28.92 15.81
N LEU A 610 -20.12 -27.59 15.71
CA LEU A 610 -21.29 -26.88 15.18
C LEU A 610 -21.49 -27.21 13.69
N PRO A 611 -22.73 -27.53 13.25
CA PRO A 611 -23.00 -27.78 11.84
C PRO A 611 -22.76 -26.51 11.02
N PRO A 612 -22.06 -26.60 9.87
CA PRO A 612 -21.82 -25.45 9.02
C PRO A 612 -23.15 -24.94 8.46
N ILE A 613 -23.45 -23.66 8.67
CA ILE A 613 -24.61 -23.01 8.06
C ILE A 613 -24.19 -22.37 6.74
N GLU A 614 -24.89 -22.75 5.67
CA GLU A 614 -24.83 -22.08 4.39
C GLU A 614 -26.24 -21.64 3.96
N ASN A 615 -26.31 -20.51 3.24
CA ASN A 615 -27.57 -19.93 2.73
C ASN A 615 -28.64 -19.67 3.79
N PHE A 616 -28.25 -19.27 5.00
CA PHE A 616 -29.16 -19.01 6.11
C PHE A 616 -30.28 -18.00 5.77
N ARG A 617 -31.51 -18.38 6.11
CA ARG A 617 -32.71 -17.54 6.10
C ARG A 617 -33.40 -17.68 7.45
N CYS A 618 -33.65 -16.56 8.12
CA CYS A 618 -34.34 -16.57 9.42
C CYS A 618 -35.80 -17.01 9.25
N GLU A 619 -36.44 -17.41 10.35
CA GLU A 619 -37.83 -17.90 10.35
C GLU A 619 -38.79 -16.92 9.66
N ASP A 620 -38.67 -15.62 9.93
CA ASP A 620 -39.48 -14.58 9.30
C ASP A 620 -39.31 -14.46 7.78
N CYS A 621 -38.18 -14.95 7.24
CA CYS A 621 -37.83 -14.91 5.83
C CYS A 621 -38.01 -16.26 5.12
N GLN A 622 -38.28 -17.34 5.87
CA GLN A 622 -38.56 -18.64 5.27
C GLN A 622 -39.98 -18.64 4.67
N PRO A 623 -40.19 -19.28 3.51
CA PRO A 623 -41.53 -19.48 2.98
C PRO A 623 -42.33 -20.37 3.95
N PRO A 624 -43.63 -20.12 4.14
CA PRO A 624 -44.45 -20.93 5.02
C PRO A 624 -44.45 -22.41 4.57
N PRO A 625 -44.38 -23.38 5.49
CA PRO A 625 -44.38 -24.80 5.16
C PRO A 625 -45.64 -25.17 4.36
N ALA A 626 -45.46 -26.02 3.35
CA ALA A 626 -46.47 -26.32 2.32
C ALA A 626 -47.70 -27.13 2.81
N GLU A 627 -47.87 -27.36 4.12
CA GLU A 627 -48.76 -28.40 4.65
C GLU A 627 -50.08 -27.94 5.29
N THR A 628 -50.51 -26.68 5.12
CA THR A 628 -51.86 -26.26 5.54
C THR A 628 -52.72 -25.72 4.40
N ALA A 629 -52.64 -26.34 3.22
CA ALA A 629 -53.66 -26.20 2.19
C ALA A 629 -54.74 -27.28 2.36
N ALA A 630 -55.61 -27.12 3.36
CA ALA A 630 -56.86 -27.87 3.39
C ALA A 630 -57.64 -27.61 2.08
N PRO A 631 -58.24 -28.63 1.44
CA PRO A 631 -58.92 -28.46 0.17
C PRO A 631 -60.18 -27.62 0.39
N ARG A 632 -60.09 -26.32 0.13
CA ARG A 632 -61.27 -25.46 0.06
C ARG A 632 -62.08 -25.87 -1.17
N GLU A 633 -63.25 -26.43 -0.91
CA GLU A 633 -64.27 -26.75 -1.90
C GLU A 633 -64.46 -25.61 -2.90
N ARG A 634 -64.45 -25.95 -4.19
CA ARG A 634 -64.71 -25.03 -5.30
C ARG A 634 -66.14 -24.52 -5.23
N ARG A 635 -66.36 -23.39 -4.57
CA ARG A 635 -67.46 -22.48 -4.93
C ARG A 635 -67.03 -21.67 -6.15
N VAL A 636 -67.52 -22.10 -7.32
CA VAL A 636 -67.48 -21.31 -8.55
C VAL A 636 -68.23 -20.00 -8.30
N ARG A 637 -67.51 -18.87 -8.33
CA ARG A 637 -68.09 -17.54 -8.50
C ARG A 637 -67.67 -16.99 -9.87
N PRO A 638 -68.49 -16.13 -10.50
CA PRO A 638 -68.27 -15.68 -11.87
C PRO A 638 -67.00 -14.83 -12.00
N ARG A 639 -66.48 -14.87 -13.22
CA ARG A 639 -65.17 -14.41 -13.68
C ARG A 639 -65.17 -12.89 -13.85
N GLU A 640 -64.70 -12.14 -12.86
CA GLU A 640 -64.40 -10.71 -13.01
C GLU A 640 -62.92 -10.40 -12.67
N GLN A 641 -62.28 -9.75 -13.64
CA GLN A 641 -60.94 -9.14 -13.72
C GLN A 641 -60.10 -9.06 -12.43
N GLN A 642 -59.21 -10.04 -12.18
CA GLN A 642 -58.11 -9.94 -11.20
C GLN A 642 -56.79 -10.58 -11.69
N THR A 643 -56.45 -10.46 -12.98
CA THR A 643 -55.19 -11.00 -13.52
C THR A 643 -53.99 -10.05 -13.37
N SER A 644 -54.21 -8.74 -13.20
CA SER A 644 -53.12 -7.75 -13.12
C SER A 644 -52.39 -7.73 -11.76
N THR A 645 -53.10 -7.87 -10.65
CA THR A 645 -52.52 -7.74 -9.29
C THR A 645 -51.66 -8.93 -8.89
N LYS A 646 -52.00 -10.15 -9.32
CA LYS A 646 -51.21 -11.36 -9.02
C LYS A 646 -49.89 -11.40 -9.80
N TYR A 647 -49.89 -10.95 -11.06
CA TYR A 647 -48.68 -10.83 -11.87
C TYR A 647 -47.76 -9.70 -11.38
N LEU A 648 -48.33 -8.52 -11.03
CA LEU A 648 -47.57 -7.41 -10.46
C LEU A 648 -46.94 -7.76 -9.10
N ARG A 649 -47.67 -8.47 -8.23
CA ARG A 649 -47.13 -8.93 -6.94
C ARG A 649 -45.96 -9.90 -7.11
N LYS A 650 -46.05 -10.81 -8.08
CA LYS A 650 -44.96 -11.74 -8.44
C LYS A 650 -43.76 -11.04 -9.10
N LEU A 651 -43.99 -9.94 -9.82
CA LEU A 651 -42.95 -9.14 -10.45
C LEU A 651 -42.18 -8.24 -9.46
N MET A 652 -42.85 -7.82 -8.37
CA MET A 652 -42.31 -6.98 -7.29
C MET A 652 -41.65 -7.79 -6.16
N GLU A 653 -41.79 -9.11 -6.17
CA GLU A 653 -41.25 -10.00 -5.13
C GLU A 653 -39.71 -9.92 -5.14
N GLY A 654 -39.11 -9.50 -4.01
CA GLY A 654 -37.66 -9.31 -3.88
C GLY A 654 -37.07 -8.04 -4.53
N LYS A 655 -37.91 -7.15 -5.07
CA LYS A 655 -37.46 -5.92 -5.79
C LYS A 655 -38.01 -4.66 -5.13
N ARG A 656 -37.23 -3.58 -5.13
CA ARG A 656 -37.66 -2.23 -4.69
C ARG A 656 -37.39 -1.18 -5.75
N ALA A 657 -38.32 -0.26 -5.94
CA ALA A 657 -38.11 0.89 -6.80
C ALA A 657 -37.10 1.86 -6.17
N CYS A 658 -36.24 2.44 -7.02
CA CYS A 658 -35.34 3.51 -6.62
C CYS A 658 -36.15 4.68 -6.01
N PRO A 659 -35.83 5.14 -4.80
CA PRO A 659 -36.56 6.24 -4.15
C PRO A 659 -36.36 7.60 -4.83
N ASN A 660 -35.44 7.71 -5.79
CA ASN A 660 -35.33 8.89 -6.63
C ASN A 660 -36.53 8.95 -7.59
N SER A 661 -37.36 9.98 -7.42
CA SER A 661 -38.58 10.21 -8.18
C SER A 661 -38.37 10.32 -9.70
N SER A 662 -37.18 10.71 -10.15
CA SER A 662 -36.85 10.76 -11.58
C SER A 662 -36.32 9.45 -12.16
N CYS A 663 -36.02 8.45 -11.32
CA CYS A 663 -35.45 7.17 -11.75
C CYS A 663 -36.47 6.04 -11.68
N GLY A 664 -37.04 5.77 -10.50
CA GLY A 664 -38.04 4.71 -10.30
C GLY A 664 -37.61 3.27 -10.66
N LEU A 665 -36.34 3.03 -11.03
CA LEU A 665 -35.85 1.73 -11.49
C LEU A 665 -36.05 0.66 -10.41
N LEU A 666 -36.59 -0.51 -10.79
CA LEU A 666 -36.70 -1.67 -9.91
C LEU A 666 -35.32 -2.30 -9.71
N ILE A 667 -34.88 -2.34 -8.45
CA ILE A 667 -33.59 -2.87 -8.00
C ILE A 667 -33.85 -4.13 -7.21
N GLU A 668 -33.08 -5.19 -7.48
CA GLU A 668 -33.10 -6.44 -6.74
C GLU A 668 -32.04 -6.42 -5.63
N LYS A 669 -32.33 -7.06 -4.48
CA LYS A 669 -31.38 -7.10 -3.37
C LYS A 669 -30.18 -7.97 -3.74
N VAL A 670 -28.98 -7.47 -3.46
CA VAL A 670 -27.75 -8.25 -3.65
C VAL A 670 -27.26 -8.75 -2.29
N ASP A 671 -27.24 -10.07 -2.11
CA ASP A 671 -26.49 -10.80 -1.08
C ASP A 671 -26.58 -10.21 0.34
N GLY A 672 -27.79 -9.90 0.82
CA GLY A 672 -28.02 -9.49 2.21
C GLY A 672 -27.47 -8.12 2.62
N CYS A 673 -26.94 -7.30 1.70
CA CYS A 673 -26.53 -5.92 1.99
C CYS A 673 -27.76 -5.00 2.11
N ASN A 674 -27.83 -4.18 3.16
CA ASN A 674 -28.93 -3.22 3.35
C ASN A 674 -28.63 -1.84 2.75
N HIS A 675 -27.36 -1.57 2.40
CA HIS A 675 -26.99 -0.38 1.65
C HIS A 675 -26.99 -0.66 0.15
N MET A 676 -27.92 -0.04 -0.58
CA MET A 676 -28.11 -0.21 -2.00
C MET A 676 -27.77 1.07 -2.77
N ARG A 677 -27.09 0.92 -3.91
CA ARG A 677 -26.77 2.01 -4.83
C ARG A 677 -27.45 1.74 -6.17
N CYS A 678 -28.31 2.67 -6.60
CA CYS A 678 -28.89 2.64 -7.94
C CYS A 678 -27.88 3.10 -9.00
N VAL A 679 -28.06 2.65 -10.25
CA VAL A 679 -27.31 3.14 -11.42
C VAL A 679 -27.45 4.65 -11.63
N CYS A 680 -28.54 5.28 -11.16
CA CYS A 680 -28.69 6.73 -11.17
C CYS A 680 -27.85 7.46 -10.10
N GLY A 681 -27.06 6.72 -9.31
CA GLY A 681 -26.21 7.27 -8.26
C GLY A 681 -26.88 7.45 -6.90
N THR A 682 -28.18 7.13 -6.76
CA THR A 682 -28.88 7.27 -5.47
C THR A 682 -28.52 6.13 -4.52
N HIS A 683 -28.06 6.49 -3.33
CA HIS A 683 -27.81 5.57 -2.21
C HIS A 683 -29.02 5.55 -1.27
N PHE A 684 -29.54 4.36 -0.97
CA PHE A 684 -30.73 4.19 -0.14
C PHE A 684 -30.66 2.94 0.74
N CYS A 685 -31.47 2.95 1.80
CA CYS A 685 -31.60 1.84 2.73
C CYS A 685 -32.63 0.86 2.19
N TRP A 686 -32.24 -0.41 2.03
CA TRP A 686 -33.16 -1.45 1.56
C TRP A 686 -34.28 -1.75 2.56
N GLU A 687 -34.07 -1.49 3.84
CA GLU A 687 -35.04 -1.80 4.89
C GLU A 687 -36.22 -0.82 4.86
N CYS A 688 -35.94 0.47 5.00
CA CYS A 688 -36.97 1.51 5.08
C CYS A 688 -37.22 2.26 3.75
N GLY A 689 -36.40 2.03 2.72
CA GLY A 689 -36.50 2.70 1.42
C GLY A 689 -36.02 4.16 1.40
N LYS A 690 -35.54 4.73 2.52
CA LYS A 690 -35.12 6.14 2.59
C LYS A 690 -33.80 6.36 1.83
N ALA A 691 -33.78 7.39 0.98
CA ALA A 691 -32.55 7.94 0.40
C ALA A 691 -31.99 9.04 1.30
N VAL A 692 -30.85 8.78 1.91
CA VAL A 692 -30.18 9.75 2.82
C VAL A 692 -28.80 10.19 2.33
N GLY A 693 -28.40 9.70 1.14
CA GLY A 693 -27.10 9.99 0.52
C GLY A 693 -25.97 9.12 1.07
N GLU A 694 -24.91 8.95 0.26
CA GLU A 694 -23.78 8.04 0.55
C GLU A 694 -23.11 8.33 1.90
N GLY A 695 -22.93 9.61 2.23
CA GLY A 695 -22.23 10.02 3.46
C GLY A 695 -23.05 9.88 4.75
N ARG A 696 -24.36 9.59 4.70
CA ARG A 696 -25.23 9.46 5.89
C ARG A 696 -25.97 8.13 5.98
N ILE A 697 -25.78 7.26 5.00
CA ILE A 697 -26.52 6.00 4.91
C ILE A 697 -26.18 5.03 6.05
N TYR A 698 -24.92 5.02 6.50
CA TYR A 698 -24.48 4.16 7.59
C TYR A 698 -24.90 4.69 8.96
N SER A 699 -24.85 6.02 9.18
CA SER A 699 -25.40 6.62 10.40
C SER A 699 -26.91 6.38 10.51
N HIS A 700 -27.66 6.53 9.41
CA HIS A 700 -29.08 6.17 9.36
C HIS A 700 -29.33 4.71 9.78
N MET A 701 -28.54 3.74 9.30
CA MET A 701 -28.71 2.33 9.67
C MET A 701 -28.34 2.03 11.12
N SER A 702 -27.34 2.73 11.65
CA SER A 702 -27.00 2.68 13.08
C SER A 702 -28.15 3.13 13.95
N THR A 703 -28.72 4.29 13.65
CA THR A 703 -29.75 4.90 14.49
C THR A 703 -31.11 4.22 14.36
N GLU A 704 -31.49 3.78 13.15
CA GLU A 704 -32.86 3.32 12.89
C GLU A 704 -33.00 1.79 12.92
N HIS A 705 -31.92 1.04 12.65
CA HIS A 705 -31.96 -0.42 12.46
C HIS A 705 -31.00 -1.17 13.41
N ASN A 706 -30.54 -0.52 14.48
CA ASN A 706 -29.67 -1.09 15.52
C ASN A 706 -28.39 -1.75 14.97
N SER A 707 -27.77 -1.13 13.96
CA SER A 707 -26.44 -1.58 13.50
C SER A 707 -25.36 -1.26 14.54
N TRP A 708 -24.24 -1.98 14.51
CA TRP A 708 -23.22 -1.92 15.56
C TRP A 708 -22.31 -0.67 15.56
N TRP A 709 -22.34 0.10 14.46
CA TRP A 709 -21.31 1.09 14.13
C TRP A 709 -21.79 2.51 14.39
N GLU A 710 -21.02 3.30 15.13
CA GLU A 710 -21.28 4.73 15.32
C GLU A 710 -20.25 5.54 14.51
N GLU A 711 -20.71 6.58 13.80
CA GLU A 711 -19.82 7.63 13.29
C GLU A 711 -19.32 8.45 14.49
N ILE A 712 -18.01 8.63 14.60
CA ILE A 712 -17.44 9.65 15.48
C ILE A 712 -17.23 10.89 14.61
N GLU A 713 -17.78 12.03 15.06
CA GLU A 713 -17.47 13.36 14.52
C GLU A 713 -15.98 13.70 14.54
#